data_AF-A0A2N1G6N0-F1
#
_entry.id   AF-A0A2N1G6N0-F1
#
_cell.length_a   1.000
_cell.length_b   1.000
_cell.length_c   1.000
_cell.angle_alpha   90.00
_cell.angle_beta   90.00
_cell.angle_gamma   90.00
#
_symmetry.space_group_name_H-M   'P 1'
#
loop_
_entity.id
_entity.type
_entity.pdbx_description
1 polymer ?
#
loop_
_entity_poly.entity_id
_entity_poly.type
_entity_poly.pdbx_seq_one_letter_code
_entity_poly.pdbx_strand_id
1 'polypeptide(L)'
;MARAVLFWTFVGVEVFLLFRFIVFPIFKLLKFQKGIDYNQASKIIGSHFADVNDSLTNFLQLSDSGKEEHSSELLLASIEQKANALQPIPFGNAINFKSNSKHLPFAIVPILLILVFYVSGNNTVISQTLNRVVHFNDTFLPPAPFKFVLLNGNLQTEQNKDFMLKIKTEGNVVPENVMIFINGESYFMENSKLGEFQFKITKPMTDVLFHVEGNAVSSEEYQLKVAAVPTIANFEMQLNYPSYLNRKVEVVKGTGNAVIPEGTKVTWKITALATQDIDYSSETARFKFIKESDLFSLSKNIVQNTDYQVVTSNERIKDYEKLSYQLTVIKDQFPTISASYAPDSLKVDKSFVLGQIVDDYGLSKLQIVYYPKNKPMLVKRGDIPIKTAVYGQFWYSFPDRLPVEQGVSYEYYFEVFDNDARNGFKSSKTSVFFNRIVTDEEKKDELLQQQNDNINSLEKSLENQDKQLSEIDKLQKTGKEKEQFEFKEQQNVKDFVERQKKQDEMMKEFAKKMKDNLDLLKTIIKDEVKEDLKKRLDKADEDLEKNQKLLDELKELNDKIKNEDLLKKLDQFKQKSKNQIRNLEQLVELTKKYYVEKKALQLADKLDKLSEKQDKLAENEKENSAEKQKAINSDFEKIQEELKDLDKDNGELKSPVDIPNDPGVEKSIVDDLKKASDELQNENKAKAKPSQKKAAGKMKAMAKKMEEGLQGSKKDQMEEDVKMLRQILDNLLAFSLSQEYVMVQFSDLKRGSPSFNKNIKLQQDLKLQFKHVDDSLFALSLRNPKIAEDITKEIGNVHYNIDKSLVSLSDSQIPKGLSHQQYAVSSANKLGDFLSDILNNMQMSLSSMGSGKPKPGSGEGMQLPDIIKKQQGLGDKMKEGMEEGQKPGEGKDGKPGDGDKKGKNGSQDGGMEEGDAQVLLEIYKEQKQLREALENELNKQGLGGSGQNALELMKQIEKQLLNKGFKSETLQKILNVKQELLKLNSAVQQQGEEKKRQSVSNKREFNNESKPLQDALLDYLNSIEILNRQSLPLRSNYNRKVQEYFNKK
;
A
#
# COMPACT_ATOMS: atom_id res chain seq x y z
N MET A 1 -83.22 10.91 88.04
CA MET A 1 -83.68 10.11 89.20
C MET A 1 -85.16 10.31 89.55
N ALA A 2 -85.70 11.53 89.76
CA ALA A 2 -87.12 11.73 90.12
C ALA A 2 -88.13 11.09 89.15
N ARG A 3 -87.82 11.06 87.84
CA ARG A 3 -88.66 10.43 86.81
C ARG A 3 -88.66 8.89 86.88
N ALA A 4 -87.59 8.27 87.36
CA ALA A 4 -87.51 6.81 87.51
C ALA A 4 -88.38 6.32 88.68
N VAL A 5 -88.44 7.08 89.78
CA VAL A 5 -89.27 6.73 90.94
C VAL A 5 -90.76 6.75 90.56
N LEU A 6 -91.22 7.77 89.84
CA LEU A 6 -92.62 7.85 89.38
C LEU A 6 -92.97 6.70 88.44
N PHE A 7 -92.10 6.36 87.48
CA PHE A 7 -92.34 5.25 86.56
C PHE A 7 -92.42 3.90 87.29
N TRP A 8 -91.45 3.59 88.17
CA TRP A 8 -91.47 2.34 88.93
C TRP A 8 -92.62 2.25 89.93
N THR A 9 -93.08 3.38 90.48
CA THR A 9 -94.28 3.41 91.33
C THR A 9 -95.54 3.11 90.50
N PHE A 10 -95.67 3.73 89.32
CA PHE A 10 -96.78 3.47 88.41
C PHE A 10 -96.81 1.99 87.96
N VAL A 11 -95.66 1.46 87.52
CA VAL A 11 -95.53 0.04 87.17
C VAL A 11 -95.86 -0.86 88.35
N GLY A 12 -95.39 -0.54 89.56
CA GLY A 12 -95.68 -1.31 90.76
C GLY A 12 -97.18 -1.37 91.09
N VAL A 13 -97.89 -0.25 90.95
CA VAL A 13 -99.35 -0.18 91.18
C VAL A 13 -100.13 -0.98 90.13
N GLU A 14 -99.79 -0.83 88.84
CA GLU A 14 -100.45 -1.57 87.76
C GLU A 14 -100.21 -3.08 87.86
N VAL A 15 -98.97 -3.50 88.14
CA VAL A 15 -98.63 -4.91 88.38
C VAL A 15 -99.41 -5.44 89.58
N PHE A 16 -99.52 -4.68 90.67
CA PHE A 16 -100.33 -5.08 91.83
C PHE A 16 -101.81 -5.27 91.48
N LEU A 17 -102.41 -4.34 90.73
CA LEU A 17 -103.82 -4.44 90.31
C LEU A 17 -104.04 -5.63 89.38
N LEU A 18 -103.15 -5.85 88.40
CA LEU A 18 -103.22 -6.98 87.48
C LEU A 18 -103.08 -8.32 88.22
N PHE A 19 -102.14 -8.43 89.17
CA PHE A 19 -102.02 -9.64 89.98
C PHE A 19 -103.24 -9.86 90.88
N ARG A 20 -103.76 -8.80 91.51
CA ARG A 20 -104.85 -8.88 92.48
C ARG A 20 -106.20 -9.23 91.85
N PHE A 21 -106.50 -8.66 90.68
CA PHE A 21 -107.84 -8.71 90.08
C PHE A 21 -107.95 -9.62 88.86
N ILE A 22 -106.84 -9.99 88.21
CA ILE A 22 -106.85 -10.87 87.03
C ILE A 22 -106.11 -12.17 87.33
N VAL A 23 -104.85 -12.10 87.73
CA VAL A 23 -104.00 -13.30 87.89
C VAL A 23 -104.45 -14.16 89.06
N PHE A 24 -104.75 -13.59 90.24
CA PHE A 24 -105.22 -14.36 91.40
C PHE A 24 -106.52 -15.15 91.13
N PRO A 25 -107.57 -14.56 90.55
CA PRO A 25 -108.76 -15.30 90.14
C PRO A 25 -108.46 -16.41 89.13
N ILE A 26 -107.59 -16.15 88.14
CA ILE A 26 -107.18 -17.16 87.15
C ILE A 26 -106.40 -18.30 87.82
N PHE A 27 -105.51 -18.04 88.77
CA PHE A 27 -104.79 -19.07 89.53
C PHE A 27 -105.72 -19.97 90.36
N LYS A 28 -106.82 -19.42 90.89
CA LYS A 28 -107.87 -20.23 91.53
C LYS A 28 -108.66 -21.08 90.53
N LEU A 29 -108.88 -20.58 89.31
CA LEU A 29 -109.58 -21.28 88.23
C LEU A 29 -108.73 -22.40 87.60
N LEU A 30 -107.43 -22.17 87.43
CA LEU A 30 -106.43 -23.12 86.92
C LEU A 30 -105.83 -24.04 88.00
N LYS A 31 -106.36 -24.00 89.23
CA LYS A 31 -105.93 -24.82 90.39
C LYS A 31 -104.46 -24.66 90.83
N PHE A 32 -103.79 -23.56 90.49
CA PHE A 32 -102.44 -23.24 91.01
C PHE A 32 -102.46 -22.71 92.45
N GLN A 33 -103.63 -22.34 92.97
CA GLN A 33 -103.87 -22.01 94.38
C GLN A 33 -105.10 -22.78 94.88
N LYS A 34 -105.09 -23.25 96.14
CA LYS A 34 -106.21 -24.02 96.72
C LYS A 34 -107.53 -23.23 96.55
N GLY A 35 -108.47 -23.84 95.81
CA GLY A 35 -109.81 -23.35 95.60
C GLY A 35 -110.77 -23.76 96.72
N ILE A 36 -112.05 -23.83 96.39
CA ILE A 36 -113.13 -24.28 97.29
C ILE A 36 -112.92 -25.78 97.59
N ASP A 37 -112.98 -26.18 98.87
CA ASP A 37 -112.79 -27.57 99.32
C ASP A 37 -113.99 -28.47 98.97
N TYR A 38 -113.81 -29.80 98.89
CA TYR A 38 -114.84 -30.76 98.50
C TYR A 38 -116.08 -30.70 99.41
N ASN A 39 -115.92 -30.45 100.71
CA ASN A 39 -117.05 -30.24 101.62
C ASN A 39 -117.83 -28.96 101.29
N GLN A 40 -117.13 -27.87 100.95
CA GLN A 40 -117.77 -26.61 100.54
C GLN A 40 -118.45 -26.76 99.17
N ALA A 41 -117.81 -27.46 98.23
CA ALA A 41 -118.39 -27.78 96.92
C ALA A 41 -119.64 -28.65 97.06
N SER A 42 -119.64 -29.65 97.95
CA SER A 42 -120.82 -30.49 98.21
C SER A 42 -122.01 -29.70 98.75
N LYS A 43 -121.79 -28.72 99.64
CA LYS A 43 -122.84 -27.80 100.12
C LYS A 43 -123.38 -26.88 99.03
N ILE A 44 -122.51 -26.33 98.18
CA ILE A 44 -122.92 -25.46 97.07
C ILE A 44 -123.73 -26.26 96.04
N ILE A 45 -123.27 -27.45 95.69
CA ILE A 45 -123.95 -28.36 94.76
C ILE A 45 -125.27 -28.87 95.36
N GLY A 46 -125.29 -29.25 96.65
CA GLY A 46 -126.47 -29.73 97.37
C GLY A 46 -127.57 -28.66 97.50
N SER A 47 -127.21 -27.38 97.62
CA SER A 47 -128.18 -26.28 97.59
C SER A 47 -128.85 -26.08 96.21
N HIS A 48 -128.22 -26.56 95.14
CA HIS A 48 -128.70 -26.41 93.77
C HIS A 48 -129.47 -27.63 93.25
N PHE A 49 -129.27 -28.81 93.85
CA PHE A 49 -129.96 -30.05 93.51
C PHE A 49 -130.63 -30.65 94.76
N ALA A 50 -131.92 -30.34 94.95
CA ALA A 50 -132.70 -30.71 96.15
C ALA A 50 -132.72 -32.24 96.42
N ASP A 51 -132.67 -33.07 95.37
CA ASP A 51 -132.76 -34.54 95.47
C ASP A 51 -131.48 -35.22 95.99
N VAL A 52 -130.40 -34.48 96.23
CA VAL A 52 -129.04 -35.05 96.45
C VAL A 52 -128.35 -34.50 97.70
N ASN A 53 -129.00 -33.56 98.39
CA ASN A 53 -128.39 -32.67 99.38
C ASN A 53 -127.67 -33.43 100.52
N ASP A 54 -128.36 -34.39 101.14
CA ASP A 54 -127.77 -35.21 102.21
C ASP A 54 -126.95 -36.38 101.66
N SER A 55 -127.28 -36.89 100.47
CA SER A 55 -126.65 -38.08 99.89
C SER A 55 -125.18 -37.86 99.53
N LEU A 56 -124.85 -36.69 98.94
CA LEU A 56 -123.48 -36.36 98.53
C LEU A 56 -122.58 -36.02 99.73
N THR A 57 -123.14 -35.32 100.73
CA THR A 57 -122.45 -35.01 101.99
C THR A 57 -122.18 -36.28 102.79
N ASN A 58 -123.18 -37.17 102.89
CA ASN A 58 -123.01 -38.46 103.56
C ASN A 58 -122.03 -39.37 102.82
N PHE A 59 -122.01 -39.36 101.48
CA PHE A 59 -121.04 -40.12 100.69
C PHE A 59 -119.59 -39.67 100.99
N LEU A 60 -119.35 -38.36 101.02
CA LEU A 60 -118.03 -37.81 101.35
C LEU A 60 -117.64 -38.07 102.81
N GLN A 61 -118.59 -38.07 103.76
CA GLN A 61 -118.32 -38.43 105.16
C GLN A 61 -118.07 -39.93 105.36
N LEU A 62 -118.70 -40.80 104.57
CA LEU A 62 -118.49 -42.26 104.61
C LEU A 62 -117.18 -42.69 103.92
N SER A 63 -116.74 -41.98 102.86
CA SER A 63 -115.49 -42.28 102.16
C SER A 63 -114.24 -41.70 102.84
N ASP A 64 -114.40 -40.75 103.77
CA ASP A 64 -113.32 -40.16 104.55
C ASP A 64 -113.05 -40.97 105.84
N SER A 65 -112.64 -42.23 105.68
CA SER A 65 -112.31 -43.15 106.78
C SER A 65 -110.80 -43.25 107.00
N GLY A 66 -110.24 -42.16 107.55
CA GLY A 66 -108.86 -42.07 108.04
C GLY A 66 -108.73 -42.27 109.56
N LYS A 67 -109.53 -43.15 110.18
CA LYS A 67 -109.28 -43.72 111.51
C LYS A 67 -109.82 -45.17 111.59
N GLU A 68 -108.87 -46.08 111.81
CA GLU A 68 -108.93 -47.46 112.29
C GLU A 68 -110.09 -47.71 113.29
N GLU A 69 -110.69 -48.90 113.44
CA GLU A 69 -110.21 -50.29 113.34
C GLU A 69 -111.49 -51.20 113.29
N HIS A 70 -111.60 -52.11 112.31
CA HIS A 70 -112.74 -53.00 111.99
C HIS A 70 -114.01 -52.39 111.36
N SER A 71 -114.19 -52.58 110.04
CA SER A 71 -115.51 -52.42 109.40
C SER A 71 -115.71 -53.37 108.20
N SER A 72 -116.53 -54.38 108.48
CA SER A 72 -117.24 -55.36 107.65
C SER A 72 -117.35 -55.09 106.14
N GLU A 73 -117.34 -56.14 105.31
CA GLU A 73 -117.70 -56.13 103.86
C GLU A 73 -119.00 -55.34 103.57
N LEU A 74 -119.91 -55.24 104.55
CA LEU A 74 -121.13 -54.43 104.46
C LEU A 74 -120.87 -52.91 104.27
N LEU A 75 -119.77 -52.36 104.80
CA LEU A 75 -119.46 -50.93 104.67
C LEU A 75 -119.03 -50.59 103.24
N LEU A 76 -118.18 -51.41 102.64
CA LEU A 76 -117.77 -51.27 101.24
C LEU A 76 -118.96 -51.39 100.27
N ALA A 77 -119.84 -52.36 100.51
CA ALA A 77 -121.07 -52.50 99.74
C ALA A 77 -122.00 -51.26 99.86
N SER A 78 -122.04 -50.61 101.04
CA SER A 78 -122.84 -49.39 101.25
C SER A 78 -122.29 -48.15 100.53
N ILE A 79 -120.96 -48.04 100.40
CA ILE A 79 -120.29 -46.96 99.65
C ILE A 79 -120.57 -47.13 98.15
N GLU A 80 -120.49 -48.35 97.63
CA GLU A 80 -120.76 -48.66 96.23
C GLU A 80 -122.23 -48.41 95.86
N GLN A 81 -123.18 -48.77 96.75
CA GLN A 81 -124.60 -48.47 96.55
C GLN A 81 -124.87 -46.96 96.48
N LYS A 82 -124.27 -46.15 97.37
CA LYS A 82 -124.44 -44.69 97.37
C LYS A 82 -123.72 -44.00 96.21
N ALA A 83 -122.56 -44.51 95.77
CA ALA A 83 -121.85 -44.00 94.61
C ALA A 83 -122.67 -44.18 93.32
N ASN A 84 -123.26 -45.37 93.11
CA ASN A 84 -124.08 -45.66 91.94
C ASN A 84 -125.34 -44.79 91.84
N ALA A 85 -125.90 -44.36 92.98
CA ALA A 85 -127.05 -43.45 93.01
C ALA A 85 -126.71 -41.99 92.61
N LEU A 86 -125.44 -41.57 92.75
CA LEU A 86 -124.98 -40.20 92.48
C LEU A 86 -124.47 -39.99 91.04
N GLN A 87 -124.16 -41.08 90.34
CA GLN A 87 -123.54 -41.07 89.01
C GLN A 87 -124.36 -40.37 87.89
N PRO A 88 -125.71 -40.42 87.87
CA PRO A 88 -126.50 -39.81 86.78
C PRO A 88 -126.65 -38.28 86.84
N ILE A 89 -126.12 -37.58 87.86
CA ILE A 89 -126.47 -36.19 88.17
C ILE A 89 -125.40 -35.21 87.61
N PRO A 90 -125.75 -34.30 86.67
CA PRO A 90 -124.78 -33.42 86.02
C PRO A 90 -124.44 -32.20 86.89
N PHE A 91 -123.51 -32.38 87.84
CA PHE A 91 -123.08 -31.34 88.80
C PHE A 91 -122.53 -30.06 88.15
N GLY A 92 -122.12 -30.09 86.87
CA GLY A 92 -121.61 -28.93 86.14
C GLY A 92 -122.64 -27.82 85.87
N ASN A 93 -123.93 -28.10 85.92
CA ASN A 93 -124.99 -27.11 85.65
C ASN A 93 -125.19 -26.09 86.80
N ALA A 94 -124.49 -26.23 87.93
CA ALA A 94 -124.57 -25.29 89.05
C ALA A 94 -123.77 -23.98 88.84
N ILE A 95 -123.08 -23.80 87.70
CA ILE A 95 -122.24 -22.62 87.41
C ILE A 95 -122.86 -21.79 86.27
N ASN A 96 -123.44 -20.62 86.60
CA ASN A 96 -124.09 -19.72 85.62
C ASN A 96 -123.19 -18.54 85.22
N PHE A 97 -122.60 -18.58 84.02
CA PHE A 97 -121.76 -17.51 83.46
C PHE A 97 -122.54 -16.38 82.78
N LYS A 98 -123.86 -16.49 82.63
CA LYS A 98 -124.69 -15.58 81.82
C LYS A 98 -124.81 -14.18 82.45
N SER A 99 -124.61 -14.06 83.77
CA SER A 99 -124.68 -12.79 84.51
C SER A 99 -123.57 -11.79 84.12
N ASN A 100 -122.40 -12.28 83.69
CA ASN A 100 -121.25 -11.44 83.35
C ASN A 100 -121.39 -10.72 81.99
N SER A 101 -122.38 -11.08 81.17
CA SER A 101 -122.63 -10.47 79.85
C SER A 101 -123.00 -8.99 79.93
N LYS A 102 -123.60 -8.52 81.04
CA LYS A 102 -123.96 -7.10 81.23
C LYS A 102 -122.76 -6.15 81.25
N HIS A 103 -121.55 -6.64 81.53
CA HIS A 103 -120.34 -5.82 81.59
C HIS A 103 -119.57 -5.75 80.26
N LEU A 104 -119.98 -6.54 79.26
CA LEU A 104 -119.34 -6.58 77.95
C LEU A 104 -119.32 -5.23 77.20
N PRO A 105 -120.37 -4.38 77.25
CA PRO A 105 -120.34 -3.09 76.57
C PRO A 105 -119.25 -2.15 77.11
N PHE A 106 -118.99 -2.17 78.42
CA PHE A 106 -117.98 -1.32 79.06
C PHE A 106 -116.56 -1.75 78.71
N ALA A 107 -116.31 -3.05 78.47
CA ALA A 107 -115.02 -3.57 78.03
C ALA A 107 -114.69 -3.21 76.57
N ILE A 108 -115.70 -2.97 75.73
CA ILE A 108 -115.53 -2.68 74.30
C ILE A 108 -115.12 -1.22 74.04
N VAL A 109 -115.52 -0.28 74.91
CA VAL A 109 -115.22 1.17 74.74
C VAL A 109 -113.72 1.48 74.56
N PRO A 110 -112.79 1.00 75.41
CA PRO A 110 -111.36 1.28 75.21
C PRO A 110 -110.81 0.62 73.93
N ILE A 111 -111.33 -0.54 73.52
CA ILE A 111 -110.93 -1.22 72.28
C ILE A 111 -111.38 -0.40 71.05
N LEU A 112 -112.60 0.14 71.08
CA LEU A 112 -113.13 1.02 70.03
C LEU A 112 -112.33 2.32 69.92
N LEU A 113 -111.91 2.91 71.04
CA LEU A 113 -111.04 4.10 71.05
C LEU A 113 -109.70 3.82 70.37
N ILE A 114 -109.04 2.70 70.70
CA ILE A 114 -107.79 2.28 70.05
C ILE A 114 -108.02 2.04 68.54
N LEU A 115 -109.13 1.42 68.16
CA LEU A 115 -109.47 1.17 66.77
C LEU A 115 -109.69 2.48 65.98
N VAL A 116 -110.34 3.49 66.58
CA VAL A 116 -110.52 4.81 65.96
C VAL A 116 -109.18 5.50 65.72
N PHE A 117 -108.26 5.48 66.69
CA PHE A 117 -106.92 6.05 66.52
C PHE A 117 -106.07 5.27 65.49
N TYR A 118 -106.26 3.96 65.40
CA TYR A 118 -105.58 3.11 64.41
C TYR A 118 -106.09 3.39 62.98
N VAL A 119 -107.42 3.48 62.80
CA VAL A 119 -108.03 3.73 61.48
C VAL A 119 -107.85 5.19 61.03
N SER A 120 -107.78 6.16 61.93
CA SER A 120 -107.54 7.57 61.56
C SER A 120 -106.09 7.87 61.11
N GLY A 121 -105.21 6.86 61.07
CA GLY A 121 -103.81 7.03 60.66
C GLY A 121 -102.94 7.80 61.66
N ASN A 122 -103.46 8.14 62.85
CA ASN A 122 -102.77 8.95 63.87
C ASN A 122 -102.06 8.07 64.92
N ASN A 123 -101.55 6.91 64.50
CA ASN A 123 -100.87 5.92 65.35
C ASN A 123 -99.62 6.48 66.07
N THR A 124 -99.10 7.61 65.59
CA THR A 124 -97.94 8.32 66.18
C THR A 124 -98.25 9.00 67.52
N VAL A 125 -99.50 9.39 67.79
CA VAL A 125 -99.87 10.12 69.03
C VAL A 125 -99.86 9.19 70.27
N ILE A 126 -100.15 7.90 70.08
CA ILE A 126 -100.09 6.88 71.15
C ILE A 126 -98.70 6.24 71.24
N SER A 127 -98.03 6.00 70.11
CA SER A 127 -96.72 5.32 70.11
C SER A 127 -95.55 6.21 70.53
N GLN A 128 -95.54 7.52 70.24
CA GLN A 128 -94.41 8.39 70.61
C GLN A 128 -94.34 8.72 72.11
N THR A 129 -95.48 8.73 72.82
CA THR A 129 -95.52 8.98 74.26
C THR A 129 -95.07 7.75 75.07
N LEU A 130 -95.39 6.53 74.61
CA LEU A 130 -94.87 5.29 75.21
C LEU A 130 -93.38 5.07 74.89
N ASN A 131 -92.95 5.35 73.67
CA ASN A 131 -91.58 5.08 73.22
C ASN A 131 -90.52 5.92 73.99
N ARG A 132 -90.89 7.13 74.43
CA ARG A 132 -90.02 8.04 75.22
C ARG A 132 -89.95 7.72 76.72
N VAL A 133 -90.86 6.89 77.23
CA VAL A 133 -90.92 6.52 78.66
C VAL A 133 -90.24 5.16 78.90
N VAL A 134 -90.24 4.27 77.90
CA VAL A 134 -89.67 2.91 77.99
C VAL A 134 -88.14 2.90 77.82
N HIS A 135 -87.57 3.76 76.96
CA HIS A 135 -86.12 3.84 76.72
C HIS A 135 -85.46 4.91 77.60
N PHE A 136 -85.37 4.65 78.92
CA PHE A 136 -84.89 5.64 79.89
C PHE A 136 -83.35 5.86 79.90
N ASN A 137 -82.59 5.08 79.13
CA ASN A 137 -81.12 5.14 79.04
C ASN A 137 -80.58 5.46 77.63
N ASP A 138 -81.43 5.76 76.65
CA ASP A 138 -81.00 6.06 75.28
C ASP A 138 -81.03 7.57 74.99
N THR A 139 -79.92 8.12 74.49
CA THR A 139 -79.88 9.48 73.93
C THR A 139 -80.36 9.47 72.48
N PHE A 140 -81.62 9.85 72.26
CA PHE A 140 -82.15 10.09 70.91
C PHE A 140 -81.64 11.44 70.38
N LEU A 141 -80.66 11.40 69.47
CA LEU A 141 -80.27 12.55 68.66
C LEU A 141 -81.34 12.81 67.58
N PRO A 142 -81.61 14.07 67.21
CA PRO A 142 -82.48 14.40 66.09
C PRO A 142 -81.94 13.77 64.79
N PRO A 143 -82.81 13.42 63.80
CA PRO A 143 -82.33 12.93 62.51
C PRO A 143 -81.34 13.94 61.90
N ALA A 144 -80.21 13.43 61.39
CA ALA A 144 -79.13 14.26 60.88
C ALA A 144 -79.69 15.28 59.85
N PRO A 145 -79.38 16.58 59.99
CA PRO A 145 -80.01 17.63 59.20
C PRO A 145 -79.66 17.57 57.70
N PHE A 146 -78.62 16.81 57.34
CA PHE A 146 -78.19 16.49 55.98
C PHE A 146 -77.31 15.22 55.96
N LYS A 147 -77.11 14.63 54.77
CA LYS A 147 -76.15 13.55 54.49
C LYS A 147 -75.11 14.01 53.46
N PHE A 148 -73.90 13.47 53.53
CA PHE A 148 -72.89 13.67 52.49
C PHE A 148 -73.08 12.65 51.36
N VAL A 149 -73.01 13.12 50.12
CA VAL A 149 -73.09 12.32 48.89
C VAL A 149 -71.85 12.58 48.06
N LEU A 150 -71.08 11.52 47.81
CA LEU A 150 -69.90 11.59 46.96
C LEU A 150 -70.31 11.81 45.50
N LEU A 151 -69.78 12.85 44.86
CA LEU A 151 -70.06 13.16 43.45
C LEU A 151 -69.08 12.49 42.48
N ASN A 152 -67.92 12.02 42.96
CA ASN A 152 -66.97 11.27 42.15
C ASN A 152 -67.51 9.86 41.84
N GLY A 153 -67.61 9.49 40.56
CA GLY A 153 -68.07 8.16 40.15
C GLY A 153 -67.14 6.99 40.52
N ASN A 154 -65.85 7.26 40.77
CA ASN A 154 -64.87 6.29 41.28
C ASN A 154 -63.80 7.02 42.13
N LEU A 155 -63.41 6.43 43.25
CA LEU A 155 -62.33 6.90 44.13
C LEU A 155 -61.00 6.25 43.76
N GLN A 156 -60.50 6.60 42.58
CA GLN A 156 -59.20 6.12 42.09
C GLN A 156 -58.40 7.26 41.45
N THR A 157 -57.11 7.31 41.75
CA THR A 157 -56.15 8.21 41.08
C THR A 157 -54.85 7.47 40.74
N GLU A 158 -53.99 8.11 39.98
CA GLU A 158 -52.64 7.63 39.66
C GLU A 158 -51.66 8.16 40.71
N GLN A 159 -50.59 7.41 41.00
CA GLN A 159 -49.51 7.88 41.86
C GLN A 159 -48.97 9.22 41.35
N ASN A 160 -48.72 10.17 42.25
CA ASN A 160 -48.28 11.53 41.92
C ASN A 160 -49.25 12.40 41.10
N LYS A 161 -50.52 11.97 40.95
CA LYS A 161 -51.56 12.75 40.26
C LYS A 161 -52.60 13.27 41.25
N ASP A 162 -52.79 14.59 41.24
CA ASP A 162 -53.74 15.25 42.11
C ASP A 162 -55.17 14.71 41.89
N PHE A 163 -55.87 14.45 43.00
CA PHE A 163 -57.26 14.00 42.96
C PHE A 163 -58.17 15.07 43.56
N MET A 164 -59.14 15.53 42.76
CA MET A 164 -60.18 16.46 43.21
C MET A 164 -61.36 15.67 43.76
N LEU A 165 -61.46 15.60 45.08
CA LEU A 165 -62.63 15.08 45.76
C LEU A 165 -63.77 16.11 45.69
N LYS A 166 -64.98 15.67 45.36
CA LYS A 166 -66.20 16.48 45.30
C LYS A 166 -67.32 15.80 46.06
N ILE A 167 -67.90 16.50 47.03
CA ILE A 167 -68.96 15.99 47.90
C ILE A 167 -70.09 17.00 47.94
N LYS A 168 -71.33 16.50 47.93
CA LYS A 168 -72.56 17.29 48.05
C LYS A 168 -73.29 16.96 49.33
N THR A 169 -73.88 17.97 49.98
CA THR A 169 -74.78 17.78 51.12
C THR A 169 -76.23 17.76 50.65
N GLU A 170 -76.98 16.71 50.98
CA GLU A 170 -78.43 16.61 50.75
C GLU A 170 -79.19 16.65 52.08
N GLY A 171 -80.02 17.67 52.30
CA GLY A 171 -80.81 17.84 53.53
C GLY A 171 -81.42 19.23 53.68
N ASN A 172 -82.03 19.48 54.84
CA ASN A 172 -82.71 20.75 55.13
C ASN A 172 -81.75 21.85 55.62
N VAL A 173 -80.47 21.52 55.85
CA VAL A 173 -79.41 22.45 56.28
C VAL A 173 -78.16 22.20 55.45
N VAL A 174 -77.54 23.27 54.95
CA VAL A 174 -76.21 23.22 54.32
C VAL A 174 -75.19 23.73 55.33
N PRO A 175 -74.15 22.95 55.70
CA PRO A 175 -73.11 23.42 56.62
C PRO A 175 -72.28 24.55 56.01
N GLU A 176 -71.89 25.55 56.81
CA GLU A 176 -71.05 26.66 56.32
C GLU A 176 -69.62 26.22 56.02
N ASN A 177 -69.06 25.35 56.87
CA ASN A 177 -67.72 24.79 56.73
C ASN A 177 -67.78 23.26 56.80
N VAL A 178 -67.07 22.61 55.88
CA VAL A 178 -66.90 21.16 55.83
C VAL A 178 -65.42 20.86 55.89
N MET A 179 -65.03 19.91 56.74
CA MET A 179 -63.64 19.47 56.90
C MET A 179 -63.48 18.04 56.42
N ILE A 180 -62.40 17.78 55.69
CA ILE A 180 -61.95 16.43 55.37
C ILE A 180 -60.87 16.02 56.36
N PHE A 181 -60.96 14.80 56.85
CA PHE A 181 -59.98 14.19 57.73
C PHE A 181 -59.21 13.13 56.96
N ILE A 182 -57.90 13.28 56.90
CA ILE A 182 -56.98 12.37 56.21
C ILE A 182 -55.86 12.00 57.18
N ASN A 183 -55.68 10.70 57.46
CA ASN A 183 -54.61 10.20 58.34
C ASN A 183 -54.53 10.90 59.72
N GLY A 184 -55.67 11.35 60.27
CA GLY A 184 -55.74 12.02 61.58
C GLY A 184 -55.59 13.55 61.55
N GLU A 185 -55.35 14.15 60.39
CA GLU A 185 -55.30 15.61 60.21
C GLU A 185 -56.58 16.12 59.52
N SER A 186 -57.05 17.30 59.91
CA SER A 186 -58.28 17.92 59.39
C SER A 186 -57.98 19.12 58.49
N TYR A 187 -58.62 19.18 57.32
CA TYR A 187 -58.47 20.26 56.35
C TYR A 187 -59.83 20.83 55.95
N PHE A 188 -59.95 22.14 55.81
CA PHE A 188 -61.18 22.74 55.28
C PHE A 188 -61.33 22.46 53.78
N MET A 189 -62.53 22.03 53.38
CA MET A 189 -62.90 21.86 51.98
C MET A 189 -63.34 23.21 51.39
N GLU A 190 -63.00 23.46 50.12
CA GLU A 190 -63.44 24.64 49.40
C GLU A 190 -64.91 24.53 48.98
N ASN A 191 -65.69 25.58 49.22
CA ASN A 191 -67.07 25.65 48.77
C ASN A 191 -67.11 26.01 47.28
N SER A 192 -67.52 25.07 46.43
CA SER A 192 -67.56 25.25 44.97
C SER A 192 -68.90 25.81 44.47
N LYS A 193 -70.02 25.40 45.09
CA LYS A 193 -71.40 25.85 44.86
C LYS A 193 -72.22 25.58 46.13
N LEU A 194 -73.39 26.20 46.26
CA LEU A 194 -74.27 25.99 47.42
C LEU A 194 -74.52 24.49 47.68
N GLY A 195 -73.96 23.96 48.77
CA GLY A 195 -74.05 22.56 49.16
C GLY A 195 -73.06 21.60 48.48
N GLU A 196 -72.10 22.08 47.68
CA GLU A 196 -71.05 21.27 47.03
C GLU A 196 -69.64 21.73 47.43
N PHE A 197 -68.90 20.83 48.05
CA PHE A 197 -67.56 21.05 48.59
C PHE A 197 -66.53 20.25 47.80
N GLN A 198 -65.33 20.81 47.64
CA GLN A 198 -64.22 20.17 46.97
C GLN A 198 -62.94 20.23 47.79
N PHE A 199 -62.10 19.20 47.68
CA PHE A 199 -60.77 19.19 48.27
C PHE A 199 -59.77 18.52 47.34
N LYS A 200 -58.59 19.12 47.23
CA LYS A 200 -57.52 18.63 46.37
C LYS A 200 -56.53 17.79 47.17
N ILE A 201 -56.62 16.47 47.03
CA ILE A 201 -55.60 15.56 47.56
C ILE A 201 -54.40 15.64 46.61
N THR A 202 -53.30 16.24 47.09
CA THR A 202 -52.14 16.57 46.25
C THR A 202 -51.21 15.37 46.15
N LYS A 203 -50.93 14.92 44.92
CA LYS A 203 -49.95 13.87 44.58
C LYS A 203 -49.85 12.69 45.56
N PRO A 204 -50.95 11.95 45.81
CA PRO A 204 -50.91 10.84 46.75
C PRO A 204 -49.99 9.72 46.23
N MET A 205 -49.16 9.16 47.13
CA MET A 205 -48.18 8.11 46.82
C MET A 205 -48.71 6.70 47.11
N THR A 206 -49.63 6.58 48.08
CA THR A 206 -50.26 5.34 48.54
C THR A 206 -51.74 5.58 48.74
N ASP A 207 -52.53 4.50 48.87
CA ASP A 207 -53.96 4.59 49.16
C ASP A 207 -54.24 5.52 50.36
N VAL A 208 -55.24 6.40 50.22
CA VAL A 208 -55.57 7.43 51.21
C VAL A 208 -56.94 7.13 51.79
N LEU A 209 -57.00 6.92 53.12
CA LEU A 209 -58.25 6.82 53.86
C LEU A 209 -58.69 8.22 54.30
N PHE A 210 -59.97 8.53 54.11
CA PHE A 210 -60.53 9.82 54.49
C PHE A 210 -62.00 9.73 54.85
N HIS A 211 -62.45 10.62 55.73
CA HIS A 211 -63.86 10.89 55.97
C HIS A 211 -64.09 12.40 56.03
N VAL A 212 -65.35 12.82 55.98
CA VAL A 212 -65.71 14.25 55.92
C VAL A 212 -66.70 14.57 57.01
N GLU A 213 -66.47 15.67 57.72
CA GLU A 213 -67.32 16.15 58.80
C GLU A 213 -67.79 17.58 58.55
N GLY A 214 -69.04 17.86 58.92
CA GLY A 214 -69.62 19.20 58.89
C GLY A 214 -70.61 19.33 60.05
N ASN A 215 -70.45 20.38 60.85
CA ASN A 215 -71.18 20.58 62.11
C ASN A 215 -71.03 19.37 63.06
N ALA A 216 -72.04 18.49 63.14
CA ALA A 216 -72.07 17.29 63.99
C ALA A 216 -72.40 16.01 63.20
N VAL A 217 -72.30 16.06 61.87
CA VAL A 217 -72.54 14.93 60.96
C VAL A 217 -71.21 14.52 60.34
N SER A 218 -70.89 13.23 60.40
CA SER A 218 -69.75 12.61 59.73
C SER A 218 -70.23 11.73 58.58
N SER A 219 -69.46 11.69 57.49
CA SER A 219 -69.62 10.66 56.46
C SER A 219 -69.15 9.29 56.95
N GLU A 220 -69.44 8.27 56.15
CA GLU A 220 -68.72 6.99 56.23
C GLU A 220 -67.25 7.18 55.82
N GLU A 221 -66.40 6.21 56.17
CA GLU A 221 -64.99 6.21 55.81
C GLU A 221 -64.82 5.78 54.35
N TYR A 222 -64.09 6.58 53.57
CA TYR A 222 -63.81 6.36 52.16
C TYR A 222 -62.34 6.07 51.93
N GLN A 223 -62.04 5.29 50.88
CA GLN A 223 -60.67 4.99 50.46
C GLN A 223 -60.45 5.45 49.02
N LEU A 224 -59.49 6.37 48.83
CA LEU A 224 -58.94 6.70 47.52
C LEU A 224 -57.85 5.68 47.17
N LYS A 225 -58.09 4.86 46.16
CA LYS A 225 -57.09 3.90 45.65
C LYS A 225 -56.10 4.59 44.72
N VAL A 226 -54.81 4.43 44.98
CA VAL A 226 -53.72 4.99 44.18
C VAL A 226 -53.10 3.89 43.32
N ALA A 227 -53.28 3.99 42.01
CA ALA A 227 -52.64 3.07 41.06
C ALA A 227 -51.17 3.47 40.87
N ALA A 228 -50.26 2.52 41.15
CA ALA A 228 -48.84 2.70 40.85
C ALA A 228 -48.64 2.96 39.35
N VAL A 229 -47.79 3.94 39.04
CA VAL A 229 -47.50 4.34 37.66
C VAL A 229 -46.24 3.63 37.15
N PRO A 230 -46.23 3.16 35.89
CA PRO A 230 -45.02 2.63 35.28
C PRO A 230 -43.91 3.68 35.31
N THR A 231 -42.74 3.36 35.87
CA THR A 231 -41.65 4.33 36.04
C THR A 231 -40.32 3.74 35.61
N ILE A 232 -39.57 4.45 34.77
CA ILE A 232 -38.21 4.05 34.37
C ILE A 232 -37.21 4.43 35.48
N ALA A 233 -36.53 3.43 36.04
CA ALA A 233 -35.50 3.63 37.07
C ALA A 233 -34.09 3.81 36.48
N ASN A 234 -33.76 3.08 35.41
CA ASN A 234 -32.48 3.20 34.73
C ASN A 234 -32.65 2.98 33.22
N PHE A 235 -31.89 3.74 32.42
CA PHE A 235 -31.89 3.63 30.97
C PHE A 235 -30.44 3.57 30.47
N GLU A 236 -30.06 2.42 29.91
CA GLU A 236 -28.73 2.20 29.34
C GLU A 236 -28.82 1.72 27.89
N MET A 237 -27.95 2.26 27.03
CA MET A 237 -27.73 1.76 25.67
C MET A 237 -26.33 1.20 25.57
N GLN A 238 -26.22 -0.07 25.19
CA GLN A 238 -24.97 -0.70 24.85
C GLN A 238 -24.78 -0.66 23.33
N LEU A 239 -23.74 0.04 22.88
CA LEU A 239 -23.41 0.30 21.49
C LEU A 239 -22.32 -0.69 21.05
N ASN A 240 -22.72 -1.70 20.28
CA ASN A 240 -21.78 -2.66 19.69
C ASN A 240 -21.50 -2.23 18.24
N TYR A 241 -20.33 -1.64 18.01
CA TYR A 241 -19.90 -1.16 16.70
C TYR A 241 -19.58 -2.30 15.72
N PRO A 242 -19.71 -2.08 14.40
CA PRO A 242 -19.22 -3.02 13.39
C PRO A 242 -17.75 -3.40 13.61
N SER A 243 -17.41 -4.66 13.36
CA SER A 243 -16.08 -5.23 13.65
C SER A 243 -14.94 -4.54 12.89
N TYR A 244 -15.18 -4.07 11.67
CA TYR A 244 -14.17 -3.41 10.83
C TYR A 244 -13.69 -2.07 11.40
N LEU A 245 -14.49 -1.40 12.24
CA LEU A 245 -14.13 -0.15 12.91
C LEU A 245 -13.13 -0.35 14.08
N ASN A 246 -12.92 -1.59 14.51
CA ASN A 246 -12.07 -1.96 15.64
C ASN A 246 -12.32 -1.14 16.93
N ARG A 247 -13.57 -0.71 17.15
CA ARG A 247 -14.00 0.07 18.33
C ARG A 247 -14.52 -0.84 19.42
N LYS A 248 -14.15 -0.54 20.67
CA LYS A 248 -14.71 -1.19 21.86
C LYS A 248 -16.16 -0.79 22.06
N VAL A 249 -16.92 -1.69 22.68
CA VAL A 249 -18.31 -1.45 23.08
C VAL A 249 -18.40 -0.22 23.98
N GLU A 250 -19.33 0.67 23.68
CA GLU A 250 -19.59 1.89 24.45
C GLU A 250 -20.95 1.77 25.17
N VAL A 251 -21.05 2.29 26.40
CA VAL A 251 -22.29 2.31 27.18
C VAL A 251 -22.70 3.75 27.42
N VAL A 252 -23.89 4.11 26.92
CA VAL A 252 -24.49 5.44 27.09
C VAL A 252 -25.62 5.34 28.10
N LYS A 253 -25.59 6.17 29.15
CA LYS A 253 -26.59 6.15 30.24
C LYS A 253 -27.45 7.40 30.24
N GLY A 254 -28.75 7.24 30.46
CA GLY A 254 -29.70 8.31 30.81
C GLY A 254 -30.14 9.25 29.69
N THR A 255 -29.49 9.27 28.52
CA THR A 255 -29.85 10.23 27.44
C THR A 255 -30.82 9.68 26.42
N GLY A 256 -30.86 8.35 26.21
CA GLY A 256 -31.56 7.68 25.10
C GLY A 256 -31.12 8.11 23.68
N ASN A 257 -30.26 9.12 23.57
CA ASN A 257 -29.74 9.69 22.33
C ASN A 257 -28.28 9.28 22.13
N ALA A 258 -27.89 8.96 20.90
CA ALA A 258 -26.50 8.64 20.56
C ALA A 258 -26.17 8.99 19.10
N VAL A 259 -24.91 9.34 18.85
CA VAL A 259 -24.34 9.48 17.51
C VAL A 259 -23.48 8.27 17.23
N ILE A 260 -23.88 7.45 16.26
CA ILE A 260 -23.31 6.12 16.02
C ILE A 260 -22.92 5.94 14.55
N PRO A 261 -21.85 5.18 14.24
CA PRO A 261 -21.57 4.75 12.88
C PRO A 261 -22.69 3.85 12.33
N GLU A 262 -22.87 3.89 11.02
CA GLU A 262 -23.81 3.03 10.30
C GLU A 262 -23.61 1.54 10.63
N GLY A 263 -24.70 0.83 10.87
CA GLY A 263 -24.67 -0.60 11.15
C GLY A 263 -24.38 -0.99 12.59
N THR A 264 -24.22 -0.01 13.50
CA THR A 264 -24.08 -0.24 14.95
C THR A 264 -25.29 -1.00 15.49
N LYS A 265 -25.03 -2.05 16.28
CA LYS A 265 -26.06 -2.79 17.01
C LYS A 265 -26.28 -2.13 18.36
N VAL A 266 -27.44 -1.52 18.53
CA VAL A 266 -27.86 -0.89 19.78
C VAL A 266 -28.64 -1.92 20.59
N THR A 267 -28.28 -2.06 21.87
CA THR A 267 -29.03 -2.86 22.84
C THR A 267 -29.49 -1.92 23.96
N TRP A 268 -30.80 -1.69 24.03
CA TRP A 268 -31.41 -0.96 25.13
C TRP A 268 -31.60 -1.89 26.32
N LYS A 269 -31.23 -1.42 27.51
CA LYS A 269 -31.41 -2.08 28.79
C LYS A 269 -32.08 -1.08 29.72
N ILE A 270 -33.35 -1.32 30.02
CA ILE A 270 -34.18 -0.41 30.80
C ILE A 270 -34.63 -1.14 32.05
N THR A 271 -34.30 -0.59 33.21
CA THR A 271 -34.85 -1.07 34.48
C THR A 271 -36.08 -0.24 34.82
N ALA A 272 -37.23 -0.86 35.05
CA ALA A 272 -38.48 -0.14 35.31
C ALA A 272 -39.28 -0.77 36.45
N LEU A 273 -39.89 0.08 37.26
CA LEU A 273 -40.71 -0.30 38.41
C LEU A 273 -42.20 -0.21 38.04
N ALA A 274 -43.03 -1.04 38.68
CA ALA A 274 -44.48 -1.09 38.46
C ALA A 274 -44.87 -1.16 36.96
N THR A 275 -44.05 -1.82 36.14
CA THR A 275 -44.13 -1.85 34.67
C THR A 275 -44.25 -3.29 34.18
N GLN A 276 -45.16 -3.56 33.24
CA GLN A 276 -45.34 -4.88 32.63
C GLN A 276 -44.86 -4.93 31.19
N ASP A 277 -45.10 -3.88 30.42
CA ASP A 277 -44.68 -3.77 29.03
C ASP A 277 -43.89 -2.48 28.83
N ILE A 278 -42.80 -2.57 28.07
CA ILE A 278 -42.14 -1.41 27.47
C ILE A 278 -42.12 -1.63 25.97
N ASP A 279 -42.57 -0.63 25.23
CA ASP A 279 -42.59 -0.65 23.78
C ASP A 279 -41.63 0.39 23.20
N TYR A 280 -40.86 -0.04 22.22
CA TYR A 280 -40.18 0.83 21.28
C TYR A 280 -41.18 1.21 20.20
N SER A 281 -41.45 2.51 20.02
CA SER A 281 -42.34 3.02 18.98
C SER A 281 -41.58 3.95 18.05
N SER A 282 -41.49 3.62 16.77
CA SER A 282 -41.05 4.53 15.70
C SER A 282 -42.25 4.86 14.81
N GLU A 283 -42.10 5.84 13.91
CA GLU A 283 -43.17 6.29 13.00
C GLU A 283 -43.84 5.14 12.22
N THR A 284 -43.08 4.11 11.86
CA THR A 284 -43.53 3.02 11.00
C THR A 284 -43.83 1.70 11.71
N ALA A 285 -43.44 1.55 12.99
CA ALA A 285 -43.50 0.25 13.66
C ALA A 285 -43.34 0.33 15.19
N ARG A 286 -43.99 -0.60 15.90
CA ARG A 286 -43.94 -0.76 17.36
C ARG A 286 -43.41 -2.15 17.72
N PHE A 287 -42.44 -2.22 18.61
CA PHE A 287 -41.76 -3.45 19.02
C PHE A 287 -41.72 -3.55 20.54
N LYS A 288 -42.04 -4.73 21.09
CA LYS A 288 -41.97 -4.96 22.52
C LYS A 288 -40.55 -5.25 22.99
N PHE A 289 -40.20 -4.77 24.17
CA PHE A 289 -39.00 -5.22 24.88
C PHE A 289 -39.23 -6.59 25.52
N ILE A 290 -38.16 -7.38 25.62
CA ILE A 290 -38.16 -8.65 26.34
C ILE A 290 -37.98 -8.34 27.84
N LYS A 291 -38.91 -8.81 28.68
CA LYS A 291 -38.90 -8.61 30.12
C LYS A 291 -38.23 -9.78 30.85
N GLU A 292 -37.26 -9.48 31.68
CA GLU A 292 -36.58 -10.39 32.62
C GLU A 292 -36.61 -9.77 34.02
N SER A 293 -37.60 -10.15 34.84
CA SER A 293 -37.90 -9.48 36.12
C SER A 293 -38.18 -7.97 35.93
N ASP A 294 -37.33 -7.09 36.46
CA ASP A 294 -37.48 -5.63 36.33
C ASP A 294 -36.62 -5.04 35.20
N LEU A 295 -35.89 -5.89 34.45
CA LEU A 295 -35.06 -5.49 33.32
C LEU A 295 -35.79 -5.76 32.00
N PHE A 296 -35.81 -4.75 31.13
CA PHE A 296 -36.36 -4.81 29.80
C PHE A 296 -35.25 -4.62 28.79
N SER A 297 -35.16 -5.52 27.81
CA SER A 297 -34.13 -5.46 26.78
C SER A 297 -34.70 -5.54 25.36
N LEU A 298 -34.09 -4.77 24.47
CA LEU A 298 -34.36 -4.82 23.04
C LEU A 298 -33.05 -4.59 22.31
N SER A 299 -32.84 -5.24 21.15
CA SER A 299 -31.67 -4.98 20.32
C SER A 299 -32.02 -4.86 18.85
N LYS A 300 -31.45 -3.84 18.19
CA LYS A 300 -31.62 -3.56 16.77
C LYS A 300 -30.33 -3.07 16.13
N ASN A 301 -30.19 -3.33 14.84
CA ASN A 301 -29.16 -2.71 14.01
C ASN A 301 -29.69 -1.39 13.44
N ILE A 302 -28.91 -0.32 13.55
CA ILE A 302 -29.31 1.02 13.10
C ILE A 302 -28.46 1.40 11.89
N VAL A 303 -29.11 1.62 10.75
CA VAL A 303 -28.46 1.94 9.46
C VAL A 303 -28.75 3.35 8.97
N GLN A 304 -29.76 4.01 9.53
CA GLN A 304 -30.14 5.38 9.19
C GLN A 304 -30.57 6.15 10.44
N ASN A 305 -30.64 7.48 10.33
CA ASN A 305 -31.18 8.32 11.40
C ASN A 305 -32.54 7.79 11.83
N THR A 306 -32.71 7.58 13.13
CA THR A 306 -33.89 6.91 13.67
C THR A 306 -34.41 7.68 14.88
N ASP A 307 -35.61 8.22 14.74
CA ASP A 307 -36.39 8.79 15.85
C ASP A 307 -37.26 7.69 16.46
N TYR A 308 -37.29 7.60 17.79
CA TYR A 308 -38.03 6.57 18.49
C TYR A 308 -38.56 7.05 19.84
N GLN A 309 -39.60 6.38 20.31
CA GLN A 309 -40.18 6.57 21.62
C GLN A 309 -40.07 5.30 22.44
N VAL A 310 -39.81 5.47 23.73
CA VAL A 310 -39.99 4.41 24.73
C VAL A 310 -41.28 4.68 25.46
N VAL A 311 -42.20 3.70 25.42
CA VAL A 311 -43.55 3.80 25.96
C VAL A 311 -43.75 2.75 27.05
N THR A 312 -44.01 3.18 28.28
CA THR A 312 -44.19 2.27 29.42
C THR A 312 -45.66 2.01 29.74
N SER A 313 -45.98 0.76 30.06
CA SER A 313 -47.34 0.33 30.44
C SER A 313 -47.31 -0.68 31.58
N ASN A 314 -48.39 -0.73 32.36
CA ASN A 314 -48.69 -1.83 33.28
C ASN A 314 -50.11 -2.37 33.03
N GLU A 315 -50.65 -3.14 33.97
CA GLU A 315 -51.98 -3.74 33.84
C GLU A 315 -53.11 -2.70 33.89
N ARG A 316 -52.92 -1.64 34.68
CA ARG A 316 -53.96 -0.62 34.95
C ARG A 316 -53.83 0.62 34.08
N ILE A 317 -52.60 0.95 33.65
CA ILE A 317 -52.27 2.16 32.90
C ILE A 317 -51.50 1.75 31.66
N LYS A 318 -52.07 2.06 30.49
CA LYS A 318 -51.43 1.86 29.19
C LYS A 318 -50.84 3.18 28.70
N ASP A 319 -49.70 3.10 28.03
CA ASP A 319 -49.04 4.21 27.34
C ASP A 319 -48.79 5.45 28.23
N TYR A 320 -48.32 5.23 29.46
CA TYR A 320 -48.16 6.28 30.49
C TYR A 320 -47.03 7.26 30.14
N GLU A 321 -45.77 6.82 30.26
CA GLU A 321 -44.61 7.64 29.96
C GLU A 321 -44.20 7.40 28.49
N LYS A 322 -44.10 8.47 27.70
CA LYS A 322 -43.69 8.45 26.29
C LYS A 322 -42.45 9.32 26.10
N LEU A 323 -41.27 8.72 26.15
CA LEU A 323 -40.00 9.44 26.05
C LEU A 323 -39.45 9.36 24.63
N SER A 324 -39.31 10.51 23.97
CA SER A 324 -38.80 10.62 22.60
C SER A 324 -37.28 10.78 22.58
N TYR A 325 -36.63 10.05 21.68
CA TYR A 325 -35.19 10.01 21.50
C TYR A 325 -34.82 9.92 20.01
N GLN A 326 -33.57 10.22 19.71
CA GLN A 326 -33.00 10.21 18.37
C GLN A 326 -31.64 9.51 18.35
N LEU A 327 -31.46 8.63 17.37
CA LEU A 327 -30.16 8.07 16.99
C LEU A 327 -29.70 8.70 15.67
N THR A 328 -28.56 9.40 15.71
CA THR A 328 -27.93 9.96 14.51
C THR A 328 -26.88 9.00 13.96
N VAL A 329 -26.99 8.66 12.68
CA VAL A 329 -26.07 7.77 11.98
C VAL A 329 -25.05 8.56 11.18
N ILE A 330 -23.76 8.23 11.37
CA ILE A 330 -22.66 8.72 10.52
C ILE A 330 -22.35 7.61 9.49
N LYS A 331 -22.51 7.94 8.21
CA LYS A 331 -22.16 7.06 7.10
C LYS A 331 -20.66 7.02 6.87
N ASP A 332 -20.21 5.87 6.40
CA ASP A 332 -18.83 5.56 6.06
C ASP A 332 -18.46 6.17 4.69
N GLN A 333 -17.34 6.91 4.62
CA GLN A 333 -16.95 7.67 3.42
C GLN A 333 -16.17 6.83 2.41
N PHE A 334 -16.00 7.34 1.18
CA PHE A 334 -15.10 6.70 0.21
C PHE A 334 -13.65 7.03 0.56
N PRO A 335 -12.70 6.09 0.33
CA PRO A 335 -11.29 6.38 0.55
C PRO A 335 -10.84 7.45 -0.44
N THR A 336 -9.85 8.26 -0.07
CA THR A 336 -9.26 9.27 -0.96
C THR A 336 -7.88 8.83 -1.40
N ILE A 337 -7.58 8.95 -2.69
CA ILE A 337 -6.26 8.70 -3.28
C ILE A 337 -5.81 9.87 -4.12
N SER A 338 -4.57 10.32 -3.90
CA SER A 338 -3.89 11.29 -4.76
C SER A 338 -2.55 10.71 -5.18
N ALA A 339 -2.17 10.90 -6.45
CA ALA A 339 -0.89 10.43 -6.96
C ALA A 339 -0.36 11.37 -8.05
N SER A 340 0.95 11.53 -8.12
CA SER A 340 1.63 12.38 -9.10
C SER A 340 3.04 11.86 -9.39
N TYR A 341 3.64 12.29 -10.50
CA TYR A 341 5.04 11.97 -10.79
C TYR A 341 5.98 12.64 -9.78
N ALA A 342 7.09 11.98 -9.48
CA ALA A 342 8.17 12.54 -8.69
C ALA A 342 8.73 13.79 -9.40
N PRO A 343 9.04 14.88 -8.67
CA PRO A 343 9.61 16.10 -9.26
C PRO A 343 10.96 15.83 -9.95
N ASP A 344 11.18 16.41 -11.13
CA ASP A 344 12.43 16.28 -11.90
C ASP A 344 13.67 16.75 -11.12
N SER A 345 13.50 17.64 -10.15
CA SER A 345 14.56 18.11 -9.25
C SER A 345 15.21 16.99 -8.44
N LEU A 346 14.53 15.86 -8.25
CA LEU A 346 15.05 14.69 -7.55
C LEU A 346 16.05 13.87 -8.40
N LYS A 347 16.18 14.17 -9.70
CA LYS A 347 17.14 13.52 -10.64
C LYS A 347 17.12 11.99 -10.59
N VAL A 348 15.93 11.40 -10.51
CA VAL A 348 15.73 9.94 -10.42
C VAL A 348 15.85 9.29 -11.80
N ASP A 349 16.52 8.14 -11.90
CA ASP A 349 16.78 7.43 -13.18
C ASP A 349 15.50 6.87 -13.86
N LYS A 350 14.39 6.78 -13.12
CA LYS A 350 13.09 6.27 -13.60
C LYS A 350 11.98 7.21 -13.16
N SER A 351 10.91 7.30 -13.95
CA SER A 351 9.70 8.02 -13.55
C SER A 351 8.97 7.26 -12.44
N PHE A 352 9.09 7.77 -11.21
CA PHE A 352 8.34 7.27 -10.06
C PHE A 352 7.01 8.02 -9.92
N VAL A 353 5.95 7.30 -9.55
CA VAL A 353 4.69 7.87 -9.09
C VAL A 353 4.68 7.81 -7.57
N LEU A 354 4.37 8.94 -6.94
CA LEU A 354 4.23 9.07 -5.50
C LEU A 354 2.76 9.29 -5.19
N GLY A 355 2.21 8.52 -4.25
CA GLY A 355 0.80 8.58 -3.91
C GLY A 355 0.52 8.56 -2.41
N GLN A 356 -0.58 9.21 -2.04
CA GLN A 356 -1.10 9.29 -0.69
C GLN A 356 -2.53 8.74 -0.68
N ILE A 357 -2.82 7.93 0.32
CA ILE A 357 -4.11 7.27 0.53
C ILE A 357 -4.61 7.55 1.94
N VAL A 358 -5.88 7.94 2.03
CA VAL A 358 -6.52 8.35 3.29
C VAL A 358 -7.91 7.77 3.37
N ASP A 359 -8.31 7.31 4.55
CA ASP A 359 -9.63 6.80 4.85
C ASP A 359 -10.06 7.15 6.28
N ASP A 360 -11.35 7.11 6.59
CA ASP A 360 -11.88 7.45 7.92
C ASP A 360 -11.72 6.29 8.93
N TYR A 361 -11.77 5.03 8.49
CA TYR A 361 -11.71 3.86 9.37
C TYR A 361 -10.63 2.85 9.01
N GLY A 362 -10.11 2.87 7.79
CA GLY A 362 -8.90 2.15 7.39
C GLY A 362 -8.97 1.56 5.99
N LEU A 363 -7.79 1.40 5.41
CA LEU A 363 -7.63 0.91 4.04
C LEU A 363 -7.48 -0.62 4.03
N SER A 364 -8.08 -1.30 3.04
CA SER A 364 -7.98 -2.76 2.90
C SER A 364 -7.04 -3.20 1.78
N LYS A 365 -7.05 -2.49 0.65
CA LYS A 365 -6.33 -2.89 -0.56
C LYS A 365 -5.91 -1.68 -1.39
N LEU A 366 -4.69 -1.72 -1.94
CA LEU A 366 -4.25 -0.85 -3.03
C LEU A 366 -3.84 -1.74 -4.21
N GLN A 367 -4.30 -1.39 -5.41
CA GLN A 367 -3.91 -2.08 -6.63
C GLN A 367 -3.61 -1.08 -7.75
N ILE A 368 -2.72 -1.49 -8.64
CA ILE A 368 -2.52 -0.85 -9.94
C ILE A 368 -3.35 -1.59 -10.98
N VAL A 369 -4.10 -0.82 -11.78
CA VAL A 369 -4.87 -1.32 -12.92
C VAL A 369 -4.23 -0.78 -14.18
N TYR A 370 -3.89 -1.64 -15.13
CA TYR A 370 -3.17 -1.25 -16.34
C TYR A 370 -3.65 -2.01 -17.58
N TYR A 371 -3.57 -1.37 -18.73
CA TYR A 371 -3.96 -1.93 -20.03
C TYR A 371 -3.21 -1.26 -21.18
N PRO A 372 -3.00 -1.95 -22.32
CA PRO A 372 -2.42 -1.32 -23.50
C PRO A 372 -3.25 -0.13 -23.97
N LYS A 373 -2.59 0.94 -24.41
CA LYS A 373 -3.22 2.15 -24.93
C LYS A 373 -4.28 1.80 -25.98
N ASN A 374 -5.44 2.43 -25.91
CA ASN A 374 -6.61 2.18 -26.78
C ASN A 374 -7.23 0.77 -26.69
N LYS A 375 -6.85 -0.05 -25.69
CA LYS A 375 -7.43 -1.39 -25.46
C LYS A 375 -7.93 -1.54 -24.02
N PRO A 376 -8.92 -0.74 -23.57
CA PRO A 376 -9.41 -0.76 -22.19
C PRO A 376 -10.08 -2.08 -21.77
N MET A 377 -10.34 -3.01 -22.70
CA MET A 377 -10.87 -4.34 -22.40
C MET A 377 -9.80 -5.34 -21.94
N LEU A 378 -8.51 -5.08 -22.21
CA LEU A 378 -7.40 -5.97 -21.83
C LEU A 378 -6.80 -5.58 -20.48
N VAL A 379 -7.67 -5.45 -19.47
CA VAL A 379 -7.28 -5.00 -18.12
C VAL A 379 -6.49 -6.08 -17.39
N LYS A 380 -5.33 -5.69 -16.87
CA LYS A 380 -4.55 -6.45 -15.90
C LYS A 380 -4.46 -5.66 -14.59
N ARG A 381 -4.25 -6.38 -13.49
CA ARG A 381 -4.18 -5.80 -12.14
C ARG A 381 -2.97 -6.34 -11.41
N GLY A 382 -2.35 -5.51 -10.58
CA GLY A 382 -1.30 -5.91 -9.65
C GLY A 382 -1.55 -5.30 -8.28
N ASP A 383 -1.31 -6.07 -7.23
CA ASP A 383 -1.51 -5.61 -5.86
C ASP A 383 -0.27 -4.87 -5.36
N ILE A 384 -0.49 -3.75 -4.66
CA ILE A 384 0.58 -2.97 -4.02
C ILE A 384 0.42 -3.14 -2.51
N PRO A 385 1.46 -3.61 -1.79
CA PRO A 385 1.36 -3.83 -0.36
C PRO A 385 1.17 -2.51 0.40
N ILE A 386 0.13 -2.45 1.23
CA ILE A 386 -0.18 -1.33 2.11
C ILE A 386 -0.42 -1.81 3.54
N LYS A 387 -0.24 -0.91 4.52
CA LYS A 387 -0.64 -1.17 5.90
C LYS A 387 -2.13 -0.85 6.06
N THR A 388 -2.84 -1.65 6.86
CA THR A 388 -4.24 -1.42 7.23
C THR A 388 -4.34 -0.27 8.24
N ALA A 389 -4.25 0.96 7.74
CA ALA A 389 -4.29 2.19 8.53
C ALA A 389 -5.21 3.22 7.85
N VAL A 390 -5.59 4.26 8.60
CA VAL A 390 -6.37 5.42 8.10
C VAL A 390 -5.57 6.31 7.14
N TYR A 391 -4.24 6.19 7.15
CA TYR A 391 -3.33 6.93 6.29
C TYR A 391 -2.23 6.01 5.78
N GLY A 392 -1.88 6.15 4.51
CA GLY A 392 -0.76 5.47 3.89
C GLY A 392 -0.13 6.30 2.79
N GLN A 393 1.13 5.97 2.48
CA GLN A 393 1.83 6.46 1.32
C GLN A 393 2.33 5.27 0.52
N PHE A 394 2.43 5.44 -0.79
CA PHE A 394 3.03 4.46 -1.67
C PHE A 394 3.85 5.17 -2.75
N TRP A 395 4.80 4.42 -3.30
CA TRP A 395 5.52 4.81 -4.49
C TRP A 395 5.47 3.64 -5.48
N TYR A 396 5.54 3.95 -6.77
CA TYR A 396 5.50 2.94 -7.81
C TYR A 396 6.28 3.38 -9.04
N SER A 397 7.07 2.48 -9.63
CA SER A 397 7.77 2.71 -10.91
C SER A 397 7.25 1.70 -11.93
N PHE A 398 6.36 2.12 -12.82
CA PHE A 398 5.85 1.22 -13.86
C PHE A 398 6.98 0.71 -14.78
N PRO A 399 6.97 -0.57 -15.20
CA PRO A 399 6.03 -1.63 -14.85
C PRO A 399 6.39 -2.39 -13.55
N ASP A 400 7.50 -2.09 -12.90
CA ASP A 400 8.12 -2.89 -11.82
C ASP A 400 8.05 -4.39 -12.15
N ARG A 401 7.34 -5.21 -11.35
CA ARG A 401 7.19 -6.66 -11.55
C ARG A 401 5.96 -7.06 -12.38
N LEU A 402 5.26 -6.11 -13.01
CA LEU A 402 4.05 -6.40 -13.79
C LEU A 402 4.39 -7.01 -15.16
N PRO A 403 3.63 -8.02 -15.61
CA PRO A 403 3.83 -8.58 -16.94
C PRO A 403 3.36 -7.58 -18.00
N VAL A 404 4.33 -7.06 -18.74
CA VAL A 404 4.16 -6.13 -19.86
C VAL A 404 4.90 -6.60 -21.10
N GLU A 405 4.44 -6.13 -22.27
CA GLU A 405 5.05 -6.41 -23.56
C GLU A 405 5.94 -5.23 -23.99
N GLN A 406 7.13 -5.53 -24.51
CA GLN A 406 8.03 -4.51 -25.05
C GLN A 406 7.42 -3.84 -26.30
N GLY A 407 7.70 -2.54 -26.48
CA GLY A 407 7.20 -1.72 -27.59
C GLY A 407 5.75 -1.26 -27.44
N VAL A 408 5.06 -1.66 -26.37
CA VAL A 408 3.66 -1.33 -26.12
C VAL A 408 3.56 -0.15 -25.15
N SER A 409 2.64 0.76 -25.46
CA SER A 409 2.30 1.85 -24.55
C SER A 409 1.15 1.44 -23.64
N TYR A 410 1.28 1.69 -22.34
CA TYR A 410 0.28 1.34 -21.34
C TYR A 410 -0.30 2.58 -20.68
N GLU A 411 -1.59 2.51 -20.41
CA GLU A 411 -2.30 3.39 -19.50
C GLU A 411 -2.51 2.66 -18.19
N TYR A 412 -2.31 3.35 -17.07
CA TYR A 412 -2.50 2.76 -15.75
C TYR A 412 -3.01 3.78 -14.73
N TYR A 413 -3.73 3.30 -13.72
CA TYR A 413 -4.16 4.09 -12.58
C TYR A 413 -4.08 3.24 -11.31
N PHE A 414 -4.11 3.91 -10.17
CA PHE A 414 -4.13 3.25 -8.87
C PHE A 414 -5.55 3.31 -8.31
N GLU A 415 -5.99 2.19 -7.75
CA GLU A 415 -7.29 2.03 -7.12
C GLU A 415 -7.10 1.56 -5.69
N VAL A 416 -7.68 2.29 -4.75
CA VAL A 416 -7.64 1.99 -3.32
C VAL A 416 -9.03 1.62 -2.82
N PHE A 417 -9.10 0.72 -1.85
CA PHE A 417 -10.33 0.21 -1.26
C PHE A 417 -10.36 0.48 0.25
N ASP A 418 -11.52 0.88 0.76
CA ASP A 418 -11.81 0.98 2.20
C ASP A 418 -11.90 -0.40 2.86
N ASN A 419 -12.17 -0.44 4.16
CA ASN A 419 -12.38 -1.67 4.93
C ASN A 419 -13.86 -1.98 5.22
N ASP A 420 -14.81 -1.31 4.55
CA ASP A 420 -16.26 -1.47 4.72
C ASP A 420 -16.77 -2.77 4.07
N ALA A 421 -16.47 -3.89 4.71
CA ALA A 421 -16.89 -5.21 4.23
C ALA A 421 -18.42 -5.41 4.21
N ARG A 422 -19.18 -4.61 4.98
CA ARG A 422 -20.63 -4.80 5.12
C ARG A 422 -21.39 -4.23 3.93
N ASN A 423 -21.02 -3.04 3.46
CA ASN A 423 -21.67 -2.41 2.31
C ASN A 423 -20.98 -2.75 0.97
N GLY A 424 -19.94 -3.57 1.02
CA GLY A 424 -19.03 -3.83 -0.09
C GLY A 424 -17.95 -2.77 -0.14
N PHE A 425 -16.70 -3.21 -0.33
CA PHE A 425 -15.54 -2.31 -0.32
C PHE A 425 -15.73 -1.18 -1.33
N LYS A 426 -15.76 0.06 -0.85
CA LYS A 426 -15.82 1.24 -1.71
C LYS A 426 -14.43 1.54 -2.24
N SER A 427 -14.34 2.01 -3.48
CA SER A 427 -13.05 2.31 -4.11
C SER A 427 -12.98 3.69 -4.72
N SER A 428 -11.76 4.23 -4.75
CA SER A 428 -11.41 5.49 -5.41
C SER A 428 -10.17 5.31 -6.27
N LYS A 429 -10.09 6.09 -7.36
CA LYS A 429 -9.09 5.94 -8.42
C LYS A 429 -8.32 7.24 -8.65
N THR A 430 -7.05 7.11 -9.03
CA THR A 430 -6.25 8.25 -9.49
C THR A 430 -6.62 8.67 -10.91
N SER A 431 -6.06 9.79 -11.36
CA SER A 431 -5.92 10.06 -12.80
C SER A 431 -5.13 8.95 -13.50
N VAL A 432 -5.32 8.84 -14.82
CA VAL A 432 -4.60 7.88 -15.65
C VAL A 432 -3.19 8.39 -15.94
N PHE A 433 -2.21 7.53 -15.69
CA PHE A 433 -0.81 7.71 -16.04
C PHE A 433 -0.49 6.96 -17.32
N PHE A 434 0.59 7.37 -17.98
CA PHE A 434 1.02 6.82 -19.26
C PHE A 434 2.48 6.41 -19.18
N ASN A 435 2.80 5.21 -19.67
CA ASN A 435 4.18 4.76 -19.79
C ASN A 435 4.34 3.87 -21.03
N ARG A 436 5.38 4.14 -21.83
CA ARG A 436 5.77 3.31 -22.96
C ARG A 436 6.86 2.34 -22.53
N ILE A 437 6.61 1.05 -22.68
CA ILE A 437 7.65 0.05 -22.50
C ILE A 437 8.53 0.06 -23.73
N VAL A 438 9.73 0.63 -23.59
CA VAL A 438 10.73 0.72 -24.65
C VAL A 438 11.28 -0.69 -24.93
N THR A 439 11.47 -1.04 -26.20
CA THR A 439 12.13 -2.30 -26.59
C THR A 439 13.63 -2.26 -26.30
N ASP A 440 14.28 -3.41 -26.21
CA ASP A 440 15.73 -3.48 -26.03
C ASP A 440 16.50 -2.85 -27.22
N GLU A 441 15.90 -2.81 -28.40
CA GLU A 441 16.47 -2.16 -29.59
C GLU A 441 16.28 -0.64 -29.53
N GLU A 442 15.07 -0.15 -29.27
CA GLU A 442 14.81 1.29 -29.07
C GLU A 442 15.67 1.87 -27.93
N LYS A 443 15.90 1.11 -26.85
CA LYS A 443 16.77 1.54 -25.75
C LYS A 443 18.24 1.69 -26.19
N LYS A 444 18.72 0.83 -27.10
CA LYS A 444 20.06 0.97 -27.69
C LYS A 444 20.11 2.17 -28.62
N ASP A 445 19.08 2.38 -29.43
CA ASP A 445 18.98 3.50 -30.36
C ASP A 445 18.94 4.84 -29.61
N GLU A 446 18.12 4.95 -28.56
CA GLU A 446 18.06 6.13 -27.69
C GLU A 446 19.40 6.39 -27.01
N LEU A 447 20.08 5.35 -26.52
CA LEU A 447 21.41 5.47 -25.94
C LEU A 447 22.44 5.98 -26.96
N LEU A 448 22.44 5.45 -28.20
CA LEU A 448 23.32 5.91 -29.28
C LEU A 448 23.00 7.35 -29.72
N GLN A 449 21.72 7.73 -29.77
CA GLN A 449 21.30 9.07 -30.13
C GLN A 449 21.70 10.10 -29.06
N GLN A 450 21.41 9.83 -27.79
CA GLN A 450 21.86 10.66 -26.67
C GLN A 450 23.39 10.82 -26.68
N GLN A 451 24.13 9.79 -27.08
CA GLN A 451 25.57 9.85 -27.23
C GLN A 451 26.00 10.79 -28.36
N ASN A 452 25.37 10.70 -29.54
CA ASN A 452 25.65 11.59 -30.67
C ASN A 452 25.39 13.06 -30.30
N ASP A 453 24.26 13.35 -29.65
CA ASP A 453 23.91 14.70 -29.19
C ASP A 453 24.91 15.25 -28.18
N ASN A 454 25.33 14.42 -27.22
CA ASN A 454 26.36 14.79 -26.25
C ASN A 454 27.69 15.12 -26.96
N ILE A 455 28.13 14.28 -27.89
CA ILE A 455 29.37 14.50 -28.66
C ILE A 455 29.29 15.81 -29.45
N ASN A 456 28.19 16.06 -30.17
CA ASN A 456 28.01 17.27 -30.96
C ASN A 456 28.00 18.54 -30.09
N SER A 457 27.48 18.43 -28.86
CA SER A 457 27.56 19.52 -27.88
C SER A 457 29.00 19.78 -27.41
N LEU A 458 29.80 18.73 -27.22
CA LEU A 458 31.21 18.88 -26.85
C LEU A 458 32.02 19.51 -27.97
N GLU A 459 31.83 19.09 -29.22
CA GLU A 459 32.55 19.66 -30.37
C GLU A 459 32.37 21.18 -30.45
N LYS A 460 31.13 21.67 -30.27
CA LYS A 460 30.84 23.11 -30.18
C LYS A 460 31.52 23.77 -28.97
N SER A 461 31.64 23.06 -27.85
CA SER A 461 32.36 23.56 -26.68
C SER A 461 33.87 23.68 -26.95
N LEU A 462 34.48 22.69 -27.61
CA LEU A 462 35.89 22.72 -28.00
C LEU A 462 36.21 23.89 -28.94
N GLU A 463 35.35 24.17 -29.93
CA GLU A 463 35.50 25.35 -30.81
C GLU A 463 35.48 26.68 -30.03
N ASN A 464 34.64 26.77 -29.00
CA ASN A 464 34.59 27.96 -28.15
C ASN A 464 35.83 28.08 -27.26
N GLN A 465 36.41 26.96 -26.83
CA GLN A 465 37.62 26.95 -26.02
C GLN A 465 38.84 27.43 -26.82
N ASP A 466 38.95 27.06 -28.10
CA ASP A 466 40.02 27.53 -28.97
C ASP A 466 39.96 29.06 -29.17
N LYS A 467 38.75 29.62 -29.27
CA LYS A 467 38.53 31.09 -29.28
C LYS A 467 38.99 31.75 -27.97
N GLN A 468 38.75 31.13 -26.81
CA GLN A 468 39.20 31.66 -25.51
C GLN A 468 40.73 31.69 -25.37
N LEU A 469 41.45 30.73 -25.95
CA LEU A 469 42.93 30.76 -25.97
C LEU A 469 43.49 31.98 -26.69
N SER A 470 42.77 32.51 -27.69
CA SER A 470 43.16 33.76 -28.37
C SER A 470 43.04 35.01 -27.46
N GLU A 471 42.23 34.95 -26.40
CA GLU A 471 42.15 36.03 -25.40
C GLU A 471 43.40 36.04 -24.51
N ILE A 472 43.97 34.88 -24.21
CA ILE A 472 45.26 34.77 -23.50
C ILE A 472 46.37 35.46 -24.31
N ASP A 473 46.39 35.30 -25.63
CA ASP A 473 47.37 35.98 -26.49
C ASP A 473 47.30 37.50 -26.39
N LYS A 474 46.08 38.05 -26.27
CA LYS A 474 45.88 39.48 -26.07
C LYS A 474 46.41 39.92 -24.70
N LEU A 475 46.08 39.17 -23.64
CA LEU A 475 46.58 39.41 -22.28
C LEU A 475 48.10 39.34 -22.20
N GLN A 476 48.72 38.35 -22.85
CA GLN A 476 50.17 38.20 -22.93
C GLN A 476 50.83 39.35 -23.68
N LYS A 477 50.25 39.84 -24.78
CA LYS A 477 50.77 41.02 -25.50
C LYS A 477 50.70 42.28 -24.64
N THR A 478 49.55 42.54 -24.02
CA THR A 478 49.39 43.70 -23.13
C THR A 478 50.35 43.65 -21.94
N GLY A 479 50.63 42.47 -21.39
CA GLY A 479 51.58 42.32 -20.28
C GLY A 479 53.04 42.40 -20.67
N LYS A 480 53.36 42.29 -21.97
CA LYS A 480 54.70 42.60 -22.49
C LYS A 480 54.88 44.10 -22.74
N GLU A 481 53.79 44.83 -22.98
CA GLU A 481 53.80 46.28 -23.20
C GLU A 481 53.76 47.08 -21.89
N LYS A 482 53.09 46.55 -20.86
CA LYS A 482 52.92 47.20 -19.55
C LYS A 482 53.68 46.46 -18.45
N GLU A 483 54.41 47.18 -17.60
CA GLU A 483 55.04 46.60 -16.38
C GLU A 483 54.01 46.09 -15.37
N GLN A 484 52.82 46.72 -15.30
CA GLN A 484 51.72 46.24 -14.47
C GLN A 484 50.34 46.28 -15.14
N PHE A 485 49.53 45.24 -14.89
CA PHE A 485 48.12 45.21 -15.26
C PHE A 485 47.29 46.19 -14.42
N GLU A 486 46.46 46.99 -15.09
CA GLU A 486 45.48 47.86 -14.42
C GLU A 486 44.24 47.04 -14.06
N PHE A 487 43.31 47.65 -13.32
CA PHE A 487 42.07 46.99 -12.88
C PHE A 487 41.29 46.36 -14.05
N LYS A 488 41.32 46.97 -15.23
CA LYS A 488 40.65 46.44 -16.42
C LYS A 488 41.27 45.12 -16.89
N GLU A 489 42.60 45.03 -17.00
CA GLU A 489 43.28 43.79 -17.37
C GLU A 489 43.13 42.72 -16.27
N GLN A 490 43.18 43.11 -15.00
CA GLN A 490 42.93 42.20 -13.88
C GLN A 490 41.52 41.61 -13.92
N GLN A 491 40.52 42.42 -14.26
CA GLN A 491 39.15 41.95 -14.46
C GLN A 491 39.06 40.99 -15.65
N ASN A 492 39.73 41.30 -16.77
CA ASN A 492 39.76 40.39 -17.92
C ASN A 492 40.37 39.03 -17.57
N VAL A 493 41.42 38.98 -16.73
CA VAL A 493 42.00 37.72 -16.23
C VAL A 493 41.01 36.98 -15.33
N LYS A 494 40.30 37.67 -14.43
CA LYS A 494 39.26 37.04 -13.59
C LYS A 494 38.13 36.46 -14.42
N ASP A 495 37.62 37.23 -15.37
CA ASP A 495 36.53 36.81 -16.24
C ASP A 495 36.96 35.61 -17.11
N PHE A 496 38.21 35.61 -17.60
CA PHE A 496 38.80 34.46 -18.29
C PHE A 496 38.82 33.21 -17.39
N VAL A 497 39.33 33.34 -16.16
CA VAL A 497 39.40 32.22 -15.20
C VAL A 497 38.02 31.68 -14.87
N GLU A 498 37.02 32.53 -14.62
CA GLU A 498 35.66 32.10 -14.33
C GLU A 498 34.98 31.41 -15.52
N ARG A 499 35.16 31.94 -16.74
CA ARG A 499 34.67 31.30 -17.96
C ARG A 499 35.31 29.93 -18.15
N GLN A 500 36.62 29.84 -17.97
CA GLN A 500 37.36 28.59 -18.14
C GLN A 500 36.95 27.53 -17.11
N LYS A 501 36.73 27.90 -15.84
CA LYS A 501 36.23 26.96 -14.82
C LYS A 501 34.88 26.35 -15.16
N LYS A 502 33.92 27.17 -15.62
CA LYS A 502 32.61 26.68 -16.07
C LYS A 502 32.75 25.72 -17.25
N GLN A 503 33.72 25.98 -18.13
CA GLN A 503 33.98 25.13 -19.27
C GLN A 503 34.59 23.80 -18.83
N ASP A 504 35.59 23.80 -17.95
CA ASP A 504 36.22 22.61 -17.37
C ASP A 504 35.20 21.71 -16.64
N GLU A 505 34.27 22.30 -15.88
CA GLU A 505 33.16 21.56 -15.24
C GLU A 505 32.25 20.87 -16.27
N MET A 506 31.89 21.57 -17.35
CA MET A 506 31.11 20.99 -18.45
C MET A 506 31.86 19.84 -19.13
N MET A 507 33.18 19.97 -19.34
CA MET A 507 34.01 18.92 -19.91
C MET A 507 34.08 17.69 -18.99
N LYS A 508 34.18 17.92 -17.67
CA LYS A 508 34.25 16.86 -16.66
C LYS A 508 32.96 16.06 -16.60
N GLU A 509 31.81 16.75 -16.54
CA GLU A 509 30.50 16.08 -16.62
C GLU A 509 30.36 15.28 -17.91
N PHE A 510 30.84 15.83 -19.02
CA PHE A 510 30.81 15.15 -20.29
C PHE A 510 31.70 13.90 -20.32
N ALA A 511 32.96 13.99 -19.88
CA ALA A 511 33.89 12.86 -19.82
C ALA A 511 33.31 11.72 -18.98
N LYS A 512 32.69 12.06 -17.84
CA LYS A 512 31.99 11.12 -16.98
C LYS A 512 30.79 10.47 -17.68
N LYS A 513 29.91 11.26 -18.29
CA LYS A 513 28.75 10.75 -19.07
C LYS A 513 29.21 9.83 -20.19
N MET A 514 30.27 10.19 -20.91
CA MET A 514 30.82 9.37 -21.99
C MET A 514 31.34 8.03 -21.48
N LYS A 515 32.06 8.03 -20.35
CA LYS A 515 32.54 6.82 -19.68
C LYS A 515 31.39 5.90 -19.24
N ASP A 516 30.41 6.45 -18.54
CA ASP A 516 29.22 5.73 -18.08
C ASP A 516 28.46 5.12 -19.27
N ASN A 517 28.34 5.88 -20.35
CA ASN A 517 27.69 5.46 -21.59
C ASN A 517 28.43 4.33 -22.30
N LEU A 518 29.77 4.40 -22.37
CA LEU A 518 30.58 3.30 -22.90
C LEU A 518 30.36 2.03 -22.07
N ASP A 519 30.19 2.13 -20.75
CA ASP A 519 29.90 1.00 -19.87
C ASP A 519 28.52 0.37 -20.10
N LEU A 520 27.51 1.19 -20.39
CA LEU A 520 26.15 0.73 -20.68
C LEU A 520 26.05 -0.06 -22.00
N LEU A 521 26.96 0.17 -22.95
CA LEU A 521 27.12 -0.66 -24.15
C LEU A 521 27.74 -2.02 -23.76
N LYS A 522 26.88 -2.95 -23.32
CA LYS A 522 27.26 -4.36 -23.11
C LYS A 522 27.49 -5.02 -24.47
N THR A 523 28.76 -5.14 -24.87
CA THR A 523 29.19 -6.01 -25.96
C THR A 523 29.39 -7.44 -25.48
N ILE A 524 29.01 -8.40 -26.32
CA ILE A 524 29.26 -9.85 -26.12
C ILE A 524 30.77 -10.17 -26.27
N ILE A 525 31.53 -9.27 -26.87
CA ILE A 525 32.96 -9.41 -27.17
C ILE A 525 33.75 -8.34 -26.40
N LYS A 526 34.89 -8.73 -25.84
CA LYS A 526 35.84 -7.82 -25.19
C LYS A 526 36.33 -6.81 -26.23
N ASP A 527 35.95 -5.54 -26.05
CA ASP A 527 36.21 -4.48 -27.01
C ASP A 527 37.45 -3.68 -26.57
N GLU A 528 38.60 -3.97 -27.18
CA GLU A 528 39.87 -3.31 -26.87
C GLU A 528 39.80 -1.79 -27.11
N VAL A 529 39.05 -1.35 -28.13
CA VAL A 529 38.84 0.07 -28.45
C VAL A 529 38.05 0.76 -27.35
N LYS A 530 37.01 0.11 -26.79
CA LYS A 530 36.25 0.64 -25.65
C LYS A 530 37.15 0.87 -24.42
N GLU A 531 38.03 -0.07 -24.11
CA GLU A 531 38.91 0.05 -22.95
C GLU A 531 39.99 1.12 -23.15
N ASP A 532 40.52 1.27 -24.37
CA ASP A 532 41.45 2.35 -24.70
C ASP A 532 40.76 3.73 -24.64
N LEU A 533 39.52 3.85 -25.11
CA LEU A 533 38.70 5.07 -24.98
C LEU A 533 38.44 5.43 -23.51
N LYS A 534 38.13 4.44 -22.66
CA LYS A 534 37.96 4.67 -21.21
C LYS A 534 39.23 5.18 -20.54
N LYS A 535 40.38 4.56 -20.82
CA LYS A 535 41.66 5.02 -20.28
C LYS A 535 41.94 6.46 -20.69
N ARG A 536 41.58 6.85 -21.92
CA ARG A 536 41.70 8.24 -22.38
C ARG A 536 40.74 9.18 -21.66
N LEU A 537 39.49 8.77 -21.44
CA LEU A 537 38.50 9.56 -20.67
C LEU A 537 38.97 9.78 -19.23
N ASP A 538 39.55 8.76 -18.59
CA ASP A 538 40.09 8.86 -17.23
C ASP A 538 41.28 9.83 -17.16
N LYS A 539 42.21 9.73 -18.12
CA LYS A 539 43.32 10.69 -18.25
C LYS A 539 42.84 12.11 -18.51
N ALA A 540 41.80 12.29 -19.33
CA ALA A 540 41.21 13.60 -19.61
C ALA A 540 40.60 14.23 -18.34
N ASP A 541 39.98 13.45 -17.46
CA ASP A 541 39.47 13.94 -16.16
C ASP A 541 40.63 14.33 -15.23
N GLU A 542 41.70 13.54 -15.16
CA GLU A 542 42.91 13.90 -14.39
C GLU A 542 43.55 15.22 -14.88
N ASP A 543 43.57 15.46 -16.19
CA ASP A 543 44.12 16.69 -16.77
C ASP A 543 43.24 17.91 -16.49
N LEU A 544 41.91 17.74 -16.51
CA LEU A 544 40.97 18.77 -16.07
C LEU A 544 41.23 19.18 -14.62
N GLU A 545 41.49 18.22 -13.72
CA GLU A 545 41.83 18.53 -12.32
C GLU A 545 43.15 19.28 -12.17
N LYS A 546 44.16 18.94 -12.98
CA LYS A 546 45.45 19.69 -13.01
C LYS A 546 45.25 21.12 -13.52
N ASN A 547 44.35 21.33 -14.47
CA ASN A 547 44.03 22.67 -14.99
C ASN A 547 43.23 23.51 -14.00
N GLN A 548 42.33 22.91 -13.23
CA GLN A 548 41.63 23.57 -12.12
C GLN A 548 42.63 24.23 -11.15
N LYS A 549 43.70 23.50 -10.78
CA LYS A 549 44.77 24.01 -9.90
C LYS A 549 45.53 25.19 -10.53
N LEU A 550 45.82 25.13 -11.83
CA LEU A 550 46.46 26.24 -12.54
C LEU A 550 45.56 27.48 -12.60
N LEU A 551 44.25 27.30 -12.76
CA LEU A 551 43.28 28.41 -12.73
C LEU A 551 43.21 29.08 -11.35
N ASP A 552 43.30 28.29 -10.28
CA ASP A 552 43.39 28.81 -8.91
C ASP A 552 44.68 29.59 -8.69
N GLU A 553 45.83 29.06 -9.15
CA GLU A 553 47.11 29.78 -9.11
C GLU A 553 47.07 31.08 -9.93
N LEU A 554 46.45 31.08 -11.12
CA LEU A 554 46.29 32.28 -11.94
C LEU A 554 45.45 33.34 -11.23
N LYS A 555 44.35 32.93 -10.59
CA LYS A 555 43.51 33.83 -9.79
C LYS A 555 44.30 34.46 -8.65
N GLU A 556 45.04 33.65 -7.89
CA GLU A 556 45.88 34.15 -6.80
C GLU A 556 46.98 35.12 -7.27
N LEU A 557 47.66 34.81 -8.38
CA LEU A 557 48.73 35.66 -8.91
C LEU A 557 48.18 36.99 -9.44
N ASN A 558 46.98 36.97 -10.03
CA ASN A 558 46.28 38.16 -10.46
C ASN A 558 45.86 39.05 -9.27
N ASP A 559 45.36 38.45 -8.19
CA ASP A 559 45.00 39.18 -6.95
C ASP A 559 46.23 39.74 -6.22
N LYS A 560 47.39 39.08 -6.32
CA LYS A 560 48.67 39.50 -5.70
C LYS A 560 49.50 40.47 -6.58
N ILE A 561 49.02 40.83 -7.77
CA ILE A 561 49.69 41.74 -8.73
C ILE A 561 51.13 41.28 -9.08
N LYS A 562 51.35 39.97 -9.22
CA LYS A 562 52.66 39.41 -9.60
C LYS A 562 52.73 39.19 -11.11
N ASN A 563 52.93 40.25 -11.90
CA ASN A 563 52.76 40.19 -13.36
C ASN A 563 53.75 39.27 -14.10
N GLU A 564 55.03 39.19 -13.69
CA GLU A 564 55.97 38.27 -14.32
C GLU A 564 55.58 36.80 -14.10
N ASP A 565 55.25 36.44 -12.86
CA ASP A 565 54.79 35.10 -12.50
C ASP A 565 53.45 34.78 -13.16
N LEU A 566 52.53 35.75 -13.23
CA LEU A 566 51.23 35.64 -13.88
C LEU A 566 51.39 35.38 -15.38
N LEU A 567 52.25 36.14 -16.08
CA LEU A 567 52.50 35.95 -17.52
C LEU A 567 53.14 34.59 -17.81
N LYS A 568 54.07 34.15 -16.96
CA LYS A 568 54.67 32.82 -17.07
C LYS A 568 53.65 31.71 -16.85
N LYS A 569 52.73 31.88 -15.87
CA LYS A 569 51.66 30.92 -15.61
C LYS A 569 50.58 30.92 -16.67
N LEU A 570 50.25 32.08 -17.25
CA LEU A 570 49.36 32.18 -18.42
C LEU A 570 49.92 31.43 -19.62
N ASP A 571 51.23 31.52 -19.85
CA ASP A 571 51.92 30.79 -20.91
C ASP A 571 51.88 29.26 -20.69
N GLN A 572 52.15 28.83 -19.44
CA GLN A 572 52.02 27.41 -19.06
C GLN A 572 50.59 26.91 -19.20
N PHE A 573 49.60 27.70 -18.76
CA PHE A 573 48.19 27.36 -18.88
C PHE A 573 47.78 27.23 -20.36
N LYS A 574 48.16 28.21 -21.19
CA LYS A 574 47.88 28.19 -22.64
C LYS A 574 48.40 26.92 -23.29
N GLN A 575 49.65 26.53 -22.99
CA GLN A 575 50.27 25.33 -23.55
C GLN A 575 49.53 24.06 -23.11
N LYS A 576 49.24 23.92 -21.81
CA LYS A 576 48.51 22.75 -21.29
C LYS A 576 47.10 22.67 -21.84
N SER A 577 46.39 23.79 -21.89
CA SER A 577 45.03 23.85 -22.41
C SER A 577 45.00 23.52 -23.91
N LYS A 578 45.97 23.98 -24.71
CA LYS A 578 46.08 23.58 -26.13
C LYS A 578 46.26 22.07 -26.30
N ASN A 579 47.11 21.44 -25.50
CA ASN A 579 47.28 19.98 -25.52
C ASN A 579 45.99 19.26 -25.13
N GLN A 580 45.30 19.77 -24.11
CA GLN A 580 44.04 19.21 -23.63
C GLN A 580 42.93 19.29 -24.69
N ILE A 581 42.75 20.45 -25.34
CA ILE A 581 41.79 20.63 -26.44
C ILE A 581 42.04 19.58 -27.53
N ARG A 582 43.30 19.40 -27.95
CA ARG A 582 43.64 18.41 -28.97
C ARG A 582 43.38 16.98 -28.50
N ASN A 583 43.68 16.64 -27.26
CA ASN A 583 43.38 15.32 -26.70
C ASN A 583 41.87 15.04 -26.67
N LEU A 584 41.07 16.05 -26.31
CA LEU A 584 39.61 15.95 -26.28
C LEU A 584 39.02 15.90 -27.69
N GLU A 585 39.58 16.65 -28.64
CA GLU A 585 39.21 16.59 -30.06
C GLU A 585 39.46 15.21 -30.65
N GLN A 586 40.62 14.60 -30.35
CA GLN A 586 40.90 13.19 -30.69
C GLN A 586 39.87 12.26 -30.07
N LEU A 587 39.56 12.47 -28.78
CA LEU A 587 38.64 11.61 -28.05
C LEU A 587 37.22 11.70 -28.63
N VAL A 588 36.75 12.90 -28.98
CA VAL A 588 35.48 13.14 -29.67
C VAL A 588 35.45 12.38 -30.98
N GLU A 589 36.48 12.56 -31.82
CA GLU A 589 36.52 11.94 -33.15
C GLU A 589 36.56 10.41 -33.06
N LEU A 590 37.42 9.86 -32.20
CA LEU A 590 37.51 8.41 -31.96
C LEU A 590 36.20 7.84 -31.43
N THR A 591 35.49 8.58 -30.57
CA THR A 591 34.21 8.13 -30.01
C THR A 591 33.09 8.22 -31.05
N LYS A 592 33.03 9.30 -31.86
CA LYS A 592 32.11 9.40 -33.02
C LYS A 592 32.29 8.20 -33.93
N LYS A 593 33.53 7.93 -34.34
CA LYS A 593 33.87 6.80 -35.19
C LYS A 593 33.46 5.47 -34.57
N TYR A 594 33.77 5.26 -33.29
CA TYR A 594 33.34 4.07 -32.56
C TYR A 594 31.81 3.89 -32.59
N TYR A 595 31.04 4.97 -32.41
CA TYR A 595 29.58 4.90 -32.49
C TYR A 595 29.07 4.63 -33.90
N VAL A 596 29.66 5.23 -34.93
CA VAL A 596 29.35 4.92 -36.34
C VAL A 596 29.59 3.43 -36.62
N GLU A 597 30.73 2.87 -36.20
CA GLU A 597 31.01 1.44 -36.32
C GLU A 597 29.99 0.57 -35.57
N LYS A 598 29.58 0.96 -34.35
CA LYS A 598 28.56 0.22 -33.58
C LYS A 598 27.17 0.32 -34.16
N LYS A 599 26.78 1.48 -34.67
CA LYS A 599 25.50 1.71 -35.36
C LYS A 599 25.45 0.87 -36.65
N ALA A 600 26.53 0.82 -37.41
CA ALA A 600 26.65 -0.08 -38.57
C ALA A 600 26.51 -1.56 -38.18
N LEU A 601 27.23 -2.04 -37.15
CA LEU A 601 27.07 -3.43 -36.67
C LEU A 601 25.65 -3.72 -36.16
N GLN A 602 25.00 -2.75 -35.52
CA GLN A 602 23.62 -2.89 -35.08
C GLN A 602 22.64 -2.97 -36.26
N LEU A 603 22.87 -2.17 -37.31
CA LEU A 603 22.08 -2.21 -38.54
C LEU A 603 22.28 -3.53 -39.29
N ALA A 604 23.51 -4.06 -39.33
CA ALA A 604 23.77 -5.39 -39.87
C ALA A 604 22.99 -6.48 -39.11
N ASP A 605 22.98 -6.45 -37.77
CA ASP A 605 22.17 -7.37 -36.95
C ASP A 605 20.67 -7.19 -37.17
N LYS A 606 20.16 -5.94 -37.27
CA LYS A 606 18.75 -5.65 -37.60
C LYS A 606 18.38 -6.23 -38.97
N LEU A 607 19.23 -6.04 -39.98
CA LEU A 607 19.05 -6.58 -41.33
C LEU A 607 19.06 -8.12 -41.36
N ASP A 608 19.99 -8.78 -40.65
CA ASP A 608 20.03 -10.25 -40.59
C ASP A 608 18.82 -10.82 -39.84
N LYS A 609 18.41 -10.20 -38.73
CA LYS A 609 17.16 -10.59 -38.03
C LYS A 609 15.92 -10.37 -38.88
N LEU A 610 15.82 -9.25 -39.60
CA LEU A 610 14.68 -8.98 -40.48
C LEU A 610 14.65 -9.94 -41.66
N SER A 611 15.83 -10.29 -42.19
CA SER A 611 16.00 -11.37 -43.17
C SER A 611 15.47 -12.69 -42.65
N GLU A 612 15.86 -13.11 -41.44
CA GLU A 612 15.35 -14.34 -40.83
C GLU A 612 13.83 -14.30 -40.61
N LYS A 613 13.28 -13.16 -40.15
CA LYS A 613 11.84 -12.98 -39.98
C LYS A 613 11.11 -13.14 -41.31
N GLN A 614 11.63 -12.53 -42.37
CA GLN A 614 11.06 -12.60 -43.72
C GLN A 614 11.12 -14.03 -44.29
N ASP A 615 12.24 -14.74 -44.10
CA ASP A 615 12.38 -16.13 -44.56
C ASP A 615 11.46 -17.09 -43.77
N LYS A 616 11.34 -16.89 -42.44
CA LYS A 616 10.40 -17.64 -41.59
C LYS A 616 8.93 -17.39 -41.99
N LEU A 617 8.57 -16.14 -42.30
CA LEU A 617 7.23 -15.81 -42.80
C LEU A 617 6.94 -16.50 -44.14
N ALA A 618 7.94 -16.57 -45.02
CA ALA A 618 7.82 -17.24 -46.32
C ALA A 618 7.62 -18.76 -46.21
N GLU A 619 8.17 -19.40 -45.17
CA GLU A 619 8.02 -20.83 -44.92
C GLU A 619 6.74 -21.21 -44.16
N ASN A 620 6.16 -20.30 -43.37
CA ASN A 620 4.99 -20.60 -42.54
C ASN A 620 3.66 -20.25 -43.24
N GLU A 621 3.06 -21.21 -43.94
CA GLU A 621 1.81 -21.00 -44.70
C GLU A 621 0.62 -20.48 -43.87
N LYS A 622 0.54 -20.84 -42.59
CA LYS A 622 -0.54 -20.41 -41.69
C LYS A 622 -0.41 -18.93 -41.30
N GLU A 623 0.81 -18.45 -41.13
CA GLU A 623 1.08 -17.09 -40.68
C GLU A 623 1.36 -16.11 -41.83
N ASN A 624 1.70 -16.61 -43.02
CA ASN A 624 2.00 -15.79 -44.19
C ASN A 624 0.75 -15.01 -44.65
N SER A 625 0.70 -13.72 -44.29
CA SER A 625 -0.45 -12.84 -44.46
C SER A 625 0.00 -11.43 -44.83
N ALA A 626 -0.86 -10.67 -45.52
CA ALA A 626 -0.55 -9.30 -45.94
C ALA A 626 -0.27 -8.36 -44.75
N GLU A 627 -0.95 -8.56 -43.61
CA GLU A 627 -0.75 -7.74 -42.42
C GLU A 627 0.65 -7.94 -41.80
N LYS A 628 1.10 -9.20 -41.65
CA LYS A 628 2.46 -9.49 -41.17
C LYS A 628 3.53 -9.06 -42.16
N GLN A 629 3.28 -9.16 -43.47
CA GLN A 629 4.21 -8.66 -44.48
C GLN A 629 4.35 -7.14 -44.41
N LYS A 630 3.25 -6.39 -44.23
CA LYS A 630 3.30 -4.92 -44.03
C LYS A 630 4.14 -4.52 -42.82
N ALA A 631 4.10 -5.29 -41.74
CA ALA A 631 4.97 -5.04 -40.58
C ALA A 631 6.46 -5.17 -40.96
N ILE A 632 6.84 -6.20 -41.72
CA ILE A 632 8.23 -6.36 -42.20
C ILE A 632 8.64 -5.22 -43.15
N ASN A 633 7.74 -4.79 -44.03
CA ASN A 633 8.01 -3.65 -44.90
C ASN A 633 8.28 -2.37 -44.09
N SER A 634 7.46 -2.11 -43.07
CA SER A 634 7.64 -0.95 -42.19
C SER A 634 8.93 -1.05 -41.36
N ASP A 635 9.30 -2.24 -40.89
CA ASP A 635 10.57 -2.47 -40.21
C ASP A 635 11.76 -2.21 -41.15
N PHE A 636 11.67 -2.58 -42.44
CA PHE A 636 12.70 -2.27 -43.43
C PHE A 636 12.77 -0.78 -43.77
N GLU A 637 11.63 -0.09 -43.90
CA GLU A 637 11.58 1.36 -44.12
C GLU A 637 12.31 2.13 -43.01
N LYS A 638 12.12 1.72 -41.74
CA LYS A 638 12.88 2.28 -40.61
C LYS A 638 14.38 2.02 -40.72
N ILE A 639 14.78 0.81 -41.12
CA ILE A 639 16.20 0.50 -41.38
C ILE A 639 16.76 1.40 -42.49
N GLN A 640 16.00 1.72 -43.53
CA GLN A 640 16.45 2.65 -44.58
C GLN A 640 16.64 4.08 -44.06
N GLU A 641 15.79 4.55 -43.15
CA GLU A 641 15.99 5.84 -42.48
C GLU A 641 17.26 5.81 -41.61
N GLU A 642 17.44 4.75 -40.81
CA GLU A 642 18.64 4.58 -39.98
C GLU A 642 19.93 4.44 -40.79
N LEU A 643 19.88 3.83 -41.99
CA LEU A 643 21.01 3.75 -42.94
C LEU A 643 21.38 5.13 -43.50
N LYS A 644 20.40 5.96 -43.84
CA LYS A 644 20.65 7.36 -44.25
C LYS A 644 21.27 8.17 -43.12
N ASP A 645 20.78 7.97 -41.90
CA ASP A 645 21.35 8.62 -40.73
C ASP A 645 22.79 8.13 -40.47
N LEU A 646 23.05 6.84 -40.64
CA LEU A 646 24.41 6.28 -40.56
C LEU A 646 25.34 6.90 -41.60
N ASP A 647 24.91 7.03 -42.86
CA ASP A 647 25.69 7.67 -43.92
C ASP A 647 26.00 9.13 -43.60
N LYS A 648 25.01 9.85 -43.04
CA LYS A 648 25.19 11.23 -42.60
C LYS A 648 26.20 11.31 -41.46
N ASP A 649 26.03 10.51 -40.41
CA ASP A 649 26.94 10.47 -39.25
C ASP A 649 28.37 10.09 -39.69
N ASN A 650 28.50 9.14 -40.62
CA ASN A 650 29.78 8.72 -41.19
C ASN A 650 30.42 9.82 -42.06
N GLY A 651 29.61 10.60 -42.78
CA GLY A 651 30.06 11.75 -43.57
C GLY A 651 30.49 12.97 -42.75
N GLU A 652 30.00 13.08 -41.50
CA GLU A 652 30.44 14.11 -40.54
C GLU A 652 31.80 13.77 -39.88
N LEU A 653 32.29 12.53 -40.00
CA LEU A 653 33.62 12.15 -39.54
C LEU A 653 34.71 12.84 -40.36
N LYS A 654 35.80 13.24 -39.70
CA LYS A 654 37.01 13.74 -40.38
C LYS A 654 37.71 12.64 -41.17
N SER A 655 37.53 11.39 -40.75
CA SER A 655 37.99 10.20 -41.46
C SER A 655 36.85 9.18 -41.55
N PRO A 656 36.00 9.28 -42.58
CA PRO A 656 34.88 8.37 -42.78
C PRO A 656 35.32 6.91 -42.82
N VAL A 657 34.50 6.04 -42.25
CA VAL A 657 34.68 4.59 -42.31
C VAL A 657 34.10 4.07 -43.62
N ASP A 658 34.78 3.12 -44.25
CA ASP A 658 34.24 2.48 -45.45
C ASP A 658 33.11 1.51 -45.05
N ILE A 659 31.88 2.01 -45.14
CA ILE A 659 30.66 1.26 -44.86
C ILE A 659 29.98 1.00 -46.20
N PRO A 660 29.88 -0.26 -46.65
CA PRO A 660 29.23 -0.58 -47.90
C PRO A 660 27.75 -0.18 -47.87
N ASN A 661 27.41 0.91 -48.57
CA ASN A 661 26.02 1.26 -48.86
C ASN A 661 25.75 1.20 -50.37
N ASP A 662 24.71 0.45 -50.76
CA ASP A 662 24.26 0.32 -52.14
C ASP A 662 22.76 0.65 -52.23
N PRO A 663 22.41 1.90 -52.57
CA PRO A 663 21.02 2.33 -52.74
C PRO A 663 20.25 1.49 -53.78
N GLY A 664 20.95 0.88 -54.73
CA GLY A 664 20.36 -0.02 -55.71
C GLY A 664 19.90 -1.34 -55.09
N VAL A 665 20.69 -1.91 -54.17
CA VAL A 665 20.32 -3.10 -53.40
C VAL A 665 19.14 -2.78 -52.48
N GLU A 666 19.15 -1.65 -51.79
CA GLU A 666 18.03 -1.21 -50.95
C GLU A 666 16.73 -1.10 -51.75
N LYS A 667 16.75 -0.37 -52.87
CA LYS A 667 15.57 -0.22 -53.74
C LYS A 667 15.07 -1.58 -54.24
N SER A 668 16.01 -2.48 -54.56
CA SER A 668 15.67 -3.83 -55.00
C SER A 668 15.03 -4.68 -53.90
N ILE A 669 15.36 -4.45 -52.63
CA ILE A 669 14.68 -5.08 -51.48
C ILE A 669 13.26 -4.52 -51.36
N VAL A 670 13.08 -3.20 -51.43
CA VAL A 670 11.75 -2.55 -51.40
C VAL A 670 10.85 -3.10 -52.50
N ASP A 671 11.35 -3.21 -53.73
CA ASP A 671 10.59 -3.74 -54.86
C ASP A 671 10.14 -5.20 -54.63
N ASP A 672 10.99 -6.05 -54.06
CA ASP A 672 10.64 -7.43 -53.75
C ASP A 672 9.65 -7.53 -52.57
N LEU A 673 9.80 -6.70 -51.54
CA LEU A 673 8.87 -6.60 -50.40
C LEU A 673 7.48 -6.10 -50.83
N LYS A 674 7.44 -5.12 -51.76
CA LYS A 674 6.20 -4.61 -52.33
C LYS A 674 5.50 -5.67 -53.18
N LYS A 675 6.22 -6.35 -54.07
CA LYS A 675 5.68 -7.48 -54.85
C LYS A 675 5.14 -8.59 -53.95
N ALA A 676 5.85 -8.93 -52.87
CA ALA A 676 5.35 -9.91 -51.90
C ALA A 676 4.05 -9.44 -51.23
N SER A 677 3.93 -8.16 -50.92
CA SER A 677 2.72 -7.59 -50.31
C SER A 677 1.54 -7.61 -51.27
N ASP A 678 1.74 -7.23 -52.53
CA ASP A 678 0.70 -7.21 -53.56
C ASP A 678 0.18 -8.64 -53.83
N GLU A 679 1.07 -9.63 -53.92
CA GLU A 679 0.67 -11.04 -54.11
C GLU A 679 -0.08 -11.60 -52.89
N LEU A 680 0.30 -11.22 -51.66
CA LEU A 680 -0.41 -11.63 -50.44
C LEU A 680 -1.78 -10.94 -50.29
N GLN A 681 -1.93 -9.70 -50.78
CA GLN A 681 -3.24 -9.03 -50.84
C GLN A 681 -4.19 -9.73 -51.81
N ASN A 682 -3.66 -10.31 -52.88
CA ASN A 682 -4.40 -11.14 -53.84
C ASN A 682 -4.52 -12.62 -53.39
N GLU A 683 -4.24 -12.92 -52.10
CA GLU A 683 -4.26 -14.26 -51.49
C GLU A 683 -3.30 -15.31 -52.13
N ASN A 684 -2.37 -14.89 -53.00
CA ASN A 684 -1.46 -15.77 -53.73
C ASN A 684 -0.16 -16.05 -52.93
N LYS A 685 -0.27 -16.81 -51.83
CA LYS A 685 0.88 -17.15 -50.95
C LYS A 685 2.05 -17.82 -51.70
N ALA A 686 1.76 -18.70 -52.66
CA ALA A 686 2.78 -19.41 -53.42
C ALA A 686 3.62 -18.49 -54.33
N LYS A 687 3.02 -17.41 -54.87
CA LYS A 687 3.73 -16.41 -55.70
C LYS A 687 4.45 -15.36 -54.86
N ALA A 688 3.98 -15.09 -53.65
CA ALA A 688 4.67 -14.20 -52.72
C ALA A 688 5.99 -14.80 -52.22
N LYS A 689 6.03 -16.11 -51.93
CA LYS A 689 7.17 -16.81 -51.33
C LYS A 689 8.52 -16.57 -52.05
N PRO A 690 8.64 -16.66 -53.39
CA PRO A 690 9.86 -16.32 -54.10
C PRO A 690 10.36 -14.88 -53.87
N SER A 691 9.46 -13.90 -53.88
CA SER A 691 9.79 -12.49 -53.63
C SER A 691 10.22 -12.28 -52.17
N GLN A 692 9.53 -12.93 -51.22
CA GLN A 692 9.91 -12.88 -49.81
C GLN A 692 11.32 -13.43 -49.58
N LYS A 693 11.65 -14.59 -50.18
CA LYS A 693 12.99 -15.19 -50.10
C LYS A 693 14.08 -14.35 -50.76
N LYS A 694 13.78 -13.71 -51.89
CA LYS A 694 14.74 -12.79 -52.55
C LYS A 694 15.03 -11.58 -51.66
N ALA A 695 14.01 -10.96 -51.09
CA ALA A 695 14.18 -9.87 -50.14
C ALA A 695 15.01 -10.32 -48.92
N ALA A 696 14.69 -11.47 -48.34
CA ALA A 696 15.47 -12.06 -47.23
C ALA A 696 16.93 -12.27 -47.61
N GLY A 697 17.22 -12.91 -48.73
CA GLY A 697 18.58 -13.15 -49.21
C GLY A 697 19.38 -11.86 -49.42
N LYS A 698 18.76 -10.82 -49.97
CA LYS A 698 19.40 -9.50 -50.17
C LYS A 698 19.67 -8.78 -48.85
N MET A 699 18.73 -8.77 -47.91
CA MET A 699 18.93 -8.19 -46.57
C MET A 699 20.10 -8.87 -45.85
N LYS A 700 20.19 -10.21 -45.92
CA LYS A 700 21.30 -10.97 -45.34
C LYS A 700 22.64 -10.68 -46.00
N ALA A 701 22.64 -10.54 -47.33
CA ALA A 701 23.85 -10.19 -48.07
C ALA A 701 24.32 -8.77 -47.72
N MET A 702 23.40 -7.82 -47.51
CA MET A 702 23.70 -6.46 -47.07
C MET A 702 24.30 -6.45 -45.67
N ALA A 703 23.69 -7.18 -44.72
CA ALA A 703 24.23 -7.35 -43.36
C ALA A 703 25.68 -7.89 -43.38
N LYS A 704 25.91 -8.96 -44.13
CA LYS A 704 27.23 -9.59 -44.26
C LYS A 704 28.26 -8.69 -44.93
N LYS A 705 27.87 -7.95 -45.98
CA LYS A 705 28.74 -6.96 -46.64
C LYS A 705 29.12 -5.86 -45.67
N MET A 706 28.19 -5.39 -44.84
CA MET A 706 28.48 -4.35 -43.84
C MET A 706 29.49 -4.84 -42.80
N GLU A 707 29.33 -6.05 -42.26
CA GLU A 707 30.31 -6.65 -41.34
C GLU A 707 31.68 -6.85 -41.98
N GLU A 708 31.72 -7.38 -43.21
CA GLU A 708 32.96 -7.59 -43.97
C GLU A 708 33.64 -6.27 -44.33
N GLY A 709 32.87 -5.24 -44.68
CA GLY A 709 33.36 -3.89 -44.96
C GLY A 709 34.02 -3.26 -43.75
N LEU A 710 33.39 -3.35 -42.57
CA LEU A 710 33.98 -2.85 -41.32
C LEU A 710 35.27 -3.59 -40.94
N GLN A 711 35.32 -4.92 -41.11
CA GLN A 711 36.55 -5.69 -40.85
C GLN A 711 37.66 -5.38 -41.85
N GLY A 712 37.32 -5.24 -43.13
CA GLY A 712 38.24 -4.83 -44.19
C GLY A 712 38.80 -3.44 -43.95
N SER A 713 37.92 -2.47 -43.67
CA SER A 713 38.28 -1.08 -43.38
C SER A 713 39.25 -0.97 -42.20
N LYS A 714 39.03 -1.73 -41.12
CA LYS A 714 39.97 -1.78 -39.98
C LYS A 714 41.35 -2.27 -40.37
N LYS A 715 41.43 -3.29 -41.23
CA LYS A 715 42.71 -3.81 -41.72
C LYS A 715 43.41 -2.80 -42.62
N ASP A 716 42.70 -2.25 -43.60
CA ASP A 716 43.26 -1.29 -44.56
C ASP A 716 43.75 -0.03 -43.85
N GLN A 717 42.98 0.47 -42.89
CA GLN A 717 43.38 1.58 -42.05
C GLN A 717 44.62 1.25 -41.23
N MET A 718 44.72 0.05 -40.66
CA MET A 718 45.91 -0.34 -39.90
C MET A 718 47.16 -0.46 -40.78
N GLU A 719 47.03 -0.93 -42.03
CA GLU A 719 48.12 -0.92 -43.00
C GLU A 719 48.53 0.50 -43.41
N GLU A 720 47.56 1.41 -43.58
CA GLU A 720 47.81 2.83 -43.85
C GLU A 720 48.49 3.52 -42.66
N ASP A 721 48.01 3.27 -41.44
CA ASP A 721 48.55 3.81 -40.20
C ASP A 721 50.02 3.39 -40.02
N VAL A 722 50.35 2.13 -40.30
CA VAL A 722 51.74 1.64 -40.26
C VAL A 722 52.64 2.36 -41.28
N LYS A 723 52.14 2.61 -42.50
CA LYS A 723 52.91 3.35 -43.53
C LYS A 723 53.12 4.81 -43.12
N MET A 724 52.07 5.47 -42.64
CA MET A 724 52.13 6.85 -42.19
C MET A 724 53.05 7.01 -40.98
N LEU A 725 52.97 6.09 -40.01
CA LEU A 725 53.80 6.09 -38.81
C LEU A 725 55.30 5.94 -39.14
N ARG A 726 55.66 5.12 -40.14
CA ARG A 726 57.05 5.05 -40.65
C ARG A 726 57.51 6.39 -41.23
N GLN A 727 56.69 7.01 -42.07
CA GLN A 727 57.03 8.32 -42.67
C GLN A 727 57.16 9.42 -41.59
N ILE A 728 56.29 9.40 -40.59
CA ILE A 728 56.35 10.33 -39.45
C ILE A 728 57.66 10.11 -38.68
N LEU A 729 58.03 8.86 -38.40
CA LEU A 729 59.29 8.52 -37.73
C LEU A 729 60.52 9.00 -38.52
N ASP A 730 60.54 8.80 -39.83
CA ASP A 730 61.63 9.28 -40.71
C ASP A 730 61.74 10.82 -40.67
N ASN A 731 60.60 11.52 -40.77
CA ASN A 731 60.56 12.98 -40.71
C ASN A 731 60.95 13.51 -39.33
N LEU A 732 60.53 12.83 -38.26
CA LEU A 732 60.89 13.18 -36.88
C LEU A 732 62.38 12.98 -36.62
N LEU A 733 62.97 11.90 -37.15
CA LEU A 733 64.41 11.65 -37.08
C LEU A 733 65.18 12.74 -37.84
N ALA A 734 64.76 13.08 -39.06
CA ALA A 734 65.36 14.15 -39.84
C ALA A 734 65.27 15.51 -39.13
N PHE A 735 64.13 15.82 -38.51
CA PHE A 735 63.94 17.00 -37.67
C PHE A 735 64.91 16.99 -36.47
N SER A 736 64.99 15.89 -35.72
CA SER A 736 65.83 15.77 -34.52
C SER A 736 67.31 15.99 -34.85
N LEU A 737 67.82 15.33 -35.92
CA LEU A 737 69.19 15.51 -36.40
C LEU A 737 69.47 16.93 -36.88
N SER A 738 68.50 17.56 -37.57
CA SER A 738 68.65 18.94 -38.04
C SER A 738 68.63 19.94 -36.88
N GLN A 739 67.82 19.69 -35.85
CA GLN A 739 67.77 20.50 -34.63
C GLN A 739 69.07 20.39 -33.83
N GLU A 740 69.68 19.20 -33.76
CA GLU A 740 71.00 18.99 -33.17
C GLU A 740 72.09 19.70 -33.96
N TYR A 741 72.07 19.61 -35.30
CA TYR A 741 72.98 20.36 -36.16
C TYR A 741 72.90 21.88 -35.89
N VAL A 742 71.69 22.46 -35.89
CA VAL A 742 71.51 23.90 -35.63
C VAL A 742 71.96 24.26 -34.22
N MET A 743 71.75 23.39 -33.23
CA MET A 743 72.24 23.58 -31.85
C MET A 743 73.78 23.67 -31.81
N VAL A 744 74.50 22.77 -32.48
CA VAL A 744 75.97 22.82 -32.60
C VAL A 744 76.42 24.09 -33.30
N GLN A 745 75.72 24.52 -34.36
CA GLN A 745 76.07 25.77 -35.03
C GLN A 745 75.92 26.99 -34.11
N PHE A 746 74.98 26.99 -33.15
CA PHE A 746 74.87 28.08 -32.17
C PHE A 746 75.88 28.00 -31.02
N SER A 747 76.36 26.80 -30.65
CA SER A 747 77.40 26.66 -29.61
C SER A 747 78.73 27.26 -30.03
N ASP A 748 79.04 27.22 -31.32
CA ASP A 748 80.32 27.63 -31.87
C ASP A 748 80.36 29.11 -32.29
N LEU A 749 79.22 29.83 -32.22
CA LEU A 749 79.09 31.20 -32.71
C LEU A 749 79.28 32.28 -31.64
N LYS A 750 80.05 33.32 -31.99
CA LYS A 750 80.14 34.57 -31.22
C LYS A 750 79.01 35.53 -31.59
N ARG A 751 78.55 36.32 -30.62
CA ARG A 751 77.49 37.35 -30.76
C ARG A 751 77.84 38.29 -31.94
N GLY A 752 76.92 38.45 -32.90
CA GLY A 752 77.07 39.37 -34.04
C GLY A 752 77.65 38.78 -35.34
N SER A 753 77.94 37.48 -35.41
CA SER A 753 78.35 36.83 -36.66
C SER A 753 77.23 36.86 -37.72
N PRO A 754 77.52 37.10 -39.01
CA PRO A 754 76.53 37.00 -40.10
C PRO A 754 75.82 35.63 -40.16
N SER A 755 76.50 34.56 -39.73
CA SER A 755 75.95 33.21 -39.64
C SER A 755 74.86 33.06 -38.58
N PHE A 756 74.80 33.97 -37.59
CA PHE A 756 73.81 33.94 -36.52
C PHE A 756 72.39 34.09 -37.08
N ASN A 757 72.16 35.08 -37.94
CA ASN A 757 70.85 35.30 -38.59
C ASN A 757 70.47 34.13 -39.51
N LYS A 758 71.45 33.53 -40.19
CA LYS A 758 71.23 32.33 -41.00
C LYS A 758 70.72 31.17 -40.13
N ASN A 759 71.32 30.96 -38.95
CA ASN A 759 70.92 29.89 -38.05
C ASN A 759 69.58 30.16 -37.36
N ILE A 760 69.23 31.43 -37.07
CA ILE A 760 67.88 31.79 -36.61
C ILE A 760 66.84 31.41 -37.67
N LYS A 761 67.13 31.70 -38.95
CA LYS A 761 66.25 31.29 -40.05
C LYS A 761 66.12 29.77 -40.14
N LEU A 762 67.21 29.02 -40.01
CA LEU A 762 67.17 27.55 -39.95
C LEU A 762 66.34 27.04 -38.76
N GLN A 763 66.48 27.66 -37.58
CA GLN A 763 65.66 27.33 -36.41
C GLN A 763 64.16 27.60 -36.67
N GLN A 764 63.83 28.68 -37.38
CA GLN A 764 62.47 29.01 -37.79
C GLN A 764 61.94 28.00 -38.83
N ASP A 765 62.78 27.58 -39.77
CA ASP A 765 62.42 26.55 -40.75
C ASP A 765 62.15 25.21 -40.05
N LEU A 766 62.95 24.85 -39.04
CA LEU A 766 62.73 23.66 -38.20
C LEU A 766 61.39 23.69 -37.46
N LYS A 767 60.99 24.86 -36.96
CA LYS A 767 59.66 25.05 -36.37
C LYS A 767 58.55 24.71 -37.37
N LEU A 768 58.68 25.18 -38.61
CA LEU A 768 57.70 24.91 -39.67
C LEU A 768 57.72 23.44 -40.09
N GLN A 769 58.90 22.81 -40.19
CA GLN A 769 59.03 21.39 -40.49
C GLN A 769 58.41 20.51 -39.41
N PHE A 770 58.66 20.81 -38.13
CA PHE A 770 58.05 20.06 -37.03
C PHE A 770 56.52 20.19 -37.01
N LYS A 771 55.98 21.33 -37.45
CA LYS A 771 54.53 21.49 -37.61
C LYS A 771 53.93 20.43 -38.55
N HIS A 772 54.62 20.06 -39.63
CA HIS A 772 54.16 18.98 -40.51
C HIS A 772 54.18 17.60 -39.85
N VAL A 773 55.16 17.34 -38.98
CA VAL A 773 55.22 16.11 -38.16
C VAL A 773 54.05 16.08 -37.18
N ASP A 774 53.79 17.19 -36.50
CA ASP A 774 52.66 17.38 -35.59
C ASP A 774 51.31 17.18 -36.31
N ASP A 775 51.08 17.85 -37.44
CA ASP A 775 49.83 17.73 -38.21
C ASP A 775 49.59 16.27 -38.68
N SER A 776 50.65 15.56 -39.08
CA SER A 776 50.59 14.15 -39.48
C SER A 776 50.28 13.22 -38.30
N LEU A 777 50.94 13.45 -37.17
CA LEU A 777 50.68 12.71 -35.93
C LEU A 777 49.28 12.93 -35.40
N PHE A 778 48.80 14.17 -35.51
CA PHE A 778 47.44 14.51 -35.13
C PHE A 778 46.42 13.79 -36.00
N ALA A 779 46.57 13.83 -37.33
CA ALA A 779 45.70 13.08 -38.24
C ALA A 779 45.68 11.56 -37.91
N LEU A 780 46.83 10.99 -37.58
CA LEU A 780 46.95 9.59 -37.17
C LEU A 780 46.24 9.33 -35.81
N SER A 781 46.34 10.27 -34.87
CA SER A 781 45.70 10.16 -33.55
C SER A 781 44.18 10.24 -33.56
N LEU A 782 43.59 10.89 -34.57
CA LEU A 782 42.14 10.95 -34.76
C LEU A 782 41.52 9.58 -35.11
N ARG A 783 42.33 8.68 -35.67
CA ARG A 783 41.86 7.38 -36.18
C ARG A 783 42.39 6.18 -35.41
N ASN A 784 43.41 6.36 -34.55
CA ASN A 784 43.99 5.32 -33.72
C ASN A 784 44.02 5.68 -32.22
N PRO A 785 43.24 4.98 -31.36
CA PRO A 785 43.17 5.30 -29.94
C PRO A 785 44.46 4.99 -29.16
N LYS A 786 45.42 4.24 -29.73
CA LYS A 786 46.69 3.92 -29.07
C LYS A 786 47.71 5.06 -29.07
N ILE A 787 47.50 6.10 -29.88
CA ILE A 787 48.40 7.27 -29.97
C ILE A 787 48.15 8.23 -28.80
N ALA A 788 48.66 7.85 -27.63
CA ALA A 788 48.24 8.37 -26.33
C ALA A 788 48.68 9.81 -26.04
N GLU A 789 48.15 10.35 -24.93
CA GLU A 789 48.48 11.67 -24.35
C GLU A 789 49.98 11.96 -24.27
N ASP A 790 50.80 10.96 -23.97
CA ASP A 790 52.25 11.10 -23.85
C ASP A 790 52.90 11.61 -25.15
N ILE A 791 52.33 11.26 -26.31
CA ILE A 791 52.74 11.75 -27.63
C ILE A 791 52.34 13.22 -27.80
N THR A 792 51.08 13.58 -27.52
CA THR A 792 50.62 14.99 -27.58
C THR A 792 51.43 15.89 -26.63
N LYS A 793 51.78 15.38 -25.44
CA LYS A 793 52.59 16.08 -24.46
C LYS A 793 54.01 16.35 -24.97
N GLU A 794 54.68 15.35 -25.54
CA GLU A 794 56.02 15.55 -26.11
C GLU A 794 55.99 16.44 -27.36
N ILE A 795 54.97 16.35 -28.21
CA ILE A 795 54.74 17.32 -29.31
C ILE A 795 54.66 18.76 -28.76
N GLY A 796 53.86 18.96 -27.71
CA GLY A 796 53.74 20.26 -27.04
C GLY A 796 55.07 20.74 -26.43
N ASN A 797 55.89 19.83 -25.89
CA ASN A 797 57.22 20.16 -25.38
C ASN A 797 58.18 20.57 -26.50
N VAL A 798 58.15 19.90 -27.65
CA VAL A 798 58.97 20.29 -28.82
C VAL A 798 58.60 21.70 -29.28
N HIS A 799 57.31 21.98 -29.51
CA HIS A 799 56.85 23.32 -29.90
C HIS A 799 57.28 24.40 -28.91
N TYR A 800 57.05 24.16 -27.61
CA TYR A 800 57.42 25.12 -26.57
C TYR A 800 58.92 25.42 -26.58
N ASN A 801 59.75 24.38 -26.65
CA ASN A 801 61.19 24.55 -26.61
C ASN A 801 61.75 25.16 -27.91
N ILE A 802 61.18 24.85 -29.08
CA ILE A 802 61.52 25.54 -30.33
C ILE A 802 61.14 27.03 -30.25
N ASP A 803 59.97 27.37 -29.71
CA ASP A 803 59.53 28.75 -29.59
C ASP A 803 60.39 29.54 -28.60
N LYS A 804 60.71 28.93 -27.44
CA LYS A 804 61.60 29.56 -26.46
C LYS A 804 63.04 29.65 -26.94
N SER A 805 63.51 28.71 -27.75
CA SER A 805 64.84 28.81 -28.36
C SER A 805 64.89 29.97 -29.34
N LEU A 806 63.89 30.13 -30.21
CA LEU A 806 63.80 31.26 -31.13
C LEU A 806 63.82 32.60 -30.39
N VAL A 807 62.98 32.78 -29.37
CA VAL A 807 62.95 34.02 -28.56
C VAL A 807 64.30 34.26 -27.89
N SER A 808 64.85 33.26 -27.19
CA SER A 808 66.11 33.40 -26.45
C SER A 808 67.29 33.68 -27.39
N LEU A 809 67.33 33.03 -28.55
CA LEU A 809 68.40 33.22 -29.53
C LEU A 809 68.25 34.58 -30.23
N SER A 810 67.04 35.03 -30.55
CA SER A 810 66.79 36.39 -31.07
C SER A 810 67.22 37.48 -30.10
N ASP A 811 67.00 37.27 -28.79
CA ASP A 811 67.48 38.17 -27.72
C ASP A 811 68.97 37.98 -27.41
N SER A 812 69.67 37.16 -28.20
CA SER A 812 71.09 36.84 -28.05
C SER A 812 71.45 36.25 -26.68
N GLN A 813 70.52 35.52 -26.05
CA GLN A 813 70.69 34.72 -24.84
C GLN A 813 71.08 33.27 -25.21
N ILE A 814 72.27 33.11 -25.82
CA ILE A 814 72.72 31.84 -26.42
C ILE A 814 72.64 30.63 -25.47
N PRO A 815 73.12 30.68 -24.21
CA PRO A 815 73.08 29.51 -23.32
C PRO A 815 71.66 29.01 -23.05
N LYS A 816 70.69 29.92 -22.90
CA LYS A 816 69.27 29.55 -22.71
C LYS A 816 68.67 29.00 -23.99
N GLY A 817 69.00 29.62 -25.13
CA GLY A 817 68.61 29.14 -26.46
C GLY A 817 69.05 27.70 -26.71
N LEU A 818 70.33 27.40 -26.44
CA LEU A 818 70.91 26.06 -26.56
C LEU A 818 70.22 25.05 -25.63
N SER A 819 69.95 25.43 -24.38
CA SER A 819 69.24 24.56 -23.44
C SER A 819 67.85 24.20 -23.96
N HIS A 820 67.11 25.16 -24.52
CA HIS A 820 65.82 24.89 -25.14
C HIS A 820 65.95 24.01 -26.39
N GLN A 821 66.94 24.23 -27.26
CA GLN A 821 67.19 23.33 -28.39
C GLN A 821 67.46 21.89 -27.93
N GLN A 822 68.25 21.71 -26.87
CA GLN A 822 68.51 20.39 -26.29
C GLN A 822 67.25 19.71 -25.77
N TYR A 823 66.36 20.45 -25.09
CA TYR A 823 65.06 19.92 -24.67
C TYR A 823 64.16 19.56 -25.86
N ALA A 824 64.20 20.32 -26.96
CA ALA A 824 63.47 19.98 -28.17
C ALA A 824 63.96 18.66 -28.79
N VAL A 825 65.28 18.44 -28.86
CA VAL A 825 65.87 17.15 -29.30
C VAL A 825 65.46 16.01 -28.37
N SER A 826 65.53 16.22 -27.05
CA SER A 826 65.13 15.20 -26.07
C SER A 826 63.66 14.77 -26.23
N SER A 827 62.75 15.74 -26.39
CA SER A 827 61.33 15.46 -26.62
C SER A 827 61.08 14.79 -27.97
N ALA A 828 61.79 15.19 -29.03
CA ALA A 828 61.70 14.53 -30.34
C ALA A 828 62.17 13.05 -30.28
N ASN A 829 63.22 12.75 -29.52
CA ASN A 829 63.71 11.39 -29.36
C ASN A 829 62.74 10.50 -28.55
N LYS A 830 62.15 11.03 -27.47
CA LYS A 830 61.09 10.33 -26.72
C LYS A 830 59.87 10.06 -27.59
N LEU A 831 59.49 11.03 -28.42
CA LEU A 831 58.42 10.88 -29.38
C LEU A 831 58.75 9.74 -30.37
N GLY A 832 60.00 9.68 -30.86
CA GLY A 832 60.48 8.59 -31.73
C GLY A 832 60.41 7.21 -31.08
N ASP A 833 60.74 7.11 -29.80
CA ASP A 833 60.64 5.87 -29.00
C ASP A 833 59.18 5.39 -28.89
N PHE A 834 58.27 6.26 -28.45
CA PHE A 834 56.84 5.95 -28.35
C PHE A 834 56.23 5.53 -29.69
N LEU A 835 56.57 6.24 -30.77
CA LEU A 835 56.04 5.94 -32.10
C LEU A 835 56.58 4.61 -32.65
N SER A 836 57.82 4.27 -32.31
CA SER A 836 58.45 3.01 -32.70
C SER A 836 57.82 1.82 -31.95
N ASP A 837 57.50 1.96 -30.66
CA ASP A 837 56.74 0.94 -29.90
C ASP A 837 55.33 0.72 -30.47
N ILE A 838 54.64 1.81 -30.80
CA ILE A 838 53.32 1.72 -31.47
C ILE A 838 53.47 1.03 -32.83
N LEU A 839 54.49 1.37 -33.62
CA LEU A 839 54.74 0.78 -34.93
C LEU A 839 54.98 -0.73 -34.82
N ASN A 840 55.81 -1.14 -33.87
CA ASN A 840 56.10 -2.55 -33.61
C ASN A 840 54.83 -3.31 -33.21
N ASN A 841 54.02 -2.74 -32.32
CA ASN A 841 52.75 -3.33 -31.92
C ASN A 841 51.77 -3.47 -33.09
N MET A 842 51.61 -2.44 -33.91
CA MET A 842 50.76 -2.51 -35.10
C MET A 842 51.27 -3.54 -36.12
N GLN A 843 52.59 -3.63 -36.35
CA GLN A 843 53.18 -4.61 -37.26
C GLN A 843 52.99 -6.05 -36.76
N MET A 844 53.12 -6.29 -35.45
CA MET A 844 52.81 -7.60 -34.87
C MET A 844 51.35 -7.98 -35.06
N SER A 845 50.42 -7.03 -34.83
CA SER A 845 48.99 -7.27 -35.04
C SER A 845 48.64 -7.49 -36.53
N LEU A 846 49.25 -6.76 -37.48
CA LEU A 846 49.05 -7.01 -38.92
C LEU A 846 49.57 -8.39 -39.34
N SER A 847 50.74 -8.78 -38.81
CA SER A 847 51.36 -10.08 -39.10
C SER A 847 50.48 -11.24 -38.61
N SER A 848 49.76 -11.04 -37.50
CA SER A 848 48.81 -12.02 -36.96
C SER A 848 47.51 -12.17 -37.80
N MET A 849 47.19 -11.19 -38.65
CA MET A 849 46.01 -11.21 -39.53
C MET A 849 46.32 -11.72 -40.96
N GLY A 850 47.59 -11.89 -41.32
CA GLY A 850 48.06 -12.12 -42.70
C GLY A 850 47.88 -13.55 -43.26
N SER A 851 47.44 -14.53 -42.48
CA SER A 851 47.39 -15.94 -42.93
C SER A 851 45.96 -16.51 -42.99
N GLY A 852 45.37 -16.52 -44.19
CA GLY A 852 44.27 -17.40 -44.62
C GLY A 852 42.87 -17.13 -44.06
N LYS A 853 41.86 -17.03 -44.95
CA LYS A 853 40.42 -16.89 -44.61
C LYS A 853 39.93 -17.94 -43.60
N PRO A 854 39.38 -17.56 -42.44
CA PRO A 854 38.45 -18.39 -41.69
C PRO A 854 37.01 -18.12 -42.16
N LYS A 855 36.17 -19.18 -42.18
CA LYS A 855 34.71 -19.03 -42.21
C LYS A 855 34.24 -18.46 -40.87
N PRO A 856 33.11 -17.72 -40.84
CA PRO A 856 32.65 -16.98 -39.67
C PRO A 856 32.27 -17.93 -38.53
N GLY A 857 32.91 -17.70 -37.39
CA GLY A 857 32.73 -18.45 -36.15
C GLY A 857 33.86 -18.11 -35.18
N SER A 858 33.80 -16.91 -34.60
CA SER A 858 34.49 -16.45 -33.38
C SER A 858 35.97 -16.85 -33.24
N GLY A 859 36.86 -15.89 -33.46
CA GLY A 859 38.29 -16.04 -33.23
C GLY A 859 38.60 -16.49 -31.81
N GLU A 860 39.50 -17.47 -31.69
CA GLU A 860 40.50 -17.60 -30.62
C GLU A 860 41.32 -18.86 -30.89
N GLY A 861 42.63 -18.71 -31.09
CA GLY A 861 43.62 -19.79 -31.04
C GLY A 861 43.70 -20.72 -32.27
N MET A 862 44.88 -21.33 -32.45
CA MET A 862 45.08 -22.45 -33.35
C MET A 862 44.26 -23.64 -32.82
N GLN A 863 43.27 -24.13 -33.57
CA GLN A 863 42.41 -25.22 -33.07
C GLN A 863 43.18 -26.54 -33.01
N LEU A 864 42.73 -27.50 -32.20
CA LEU A 864 43.34 -28.84 -32.10
C LEU A 864 43.64 -29.50 -33.46
N PRO A 865 42.72 -29.46 -34.47
CA PRO A 865 42.99 -29.99 -35.81
C PRO A 865 44.13 -29.26 -36.53
N ASP A 866 44.28 -27.95 -36.34
CA ASP A 866 45.35 -27.15 -36.93
C ASP A 866 46.69 -27.46 -36.27
N ILE A 867 46.70 -27.65 -34.95
CA ILE A 867 47.87 -28.08 -34.18
C ILE A 867 48.33 -29.47 -34.65
N ILE A 868 47.41 -30.42 -34.85
CA ILE A 868 47.72 -31.77 -35.38
C ILE A 868 48.36 -31.68 -36.77
N LYS A 869 47.78 -30.85 -37.65
CA LYS A 869 48.25 -30.72 -39.04
C LYS A 869 49.63 -30.06 -39.11
N LYS A 870 49.88 -29.03 -38.30
CA LYS A 870 51.21 -28.39 -38.22
C LYS A 870 52.24 -29.29 -37.52
N GLN A 871 51.86 -30.02 -36.49
CA GLN A 871 52.73 -31.01 -35.84
C GLN A 871 53.13 -32.13 -36.81
N GLN A 872 52.22 -32.52 -37.72
CA GLN A 872 52.52 -33.46 -38.80
C GLN A 872 53.49 -32.86 -39.83
N GLY A 873 53.24 -31.62 -40.29
CA GLY A 873 54.14 -30.93 -41.22
C GLY A 873 55.56 -30.74 -40.67
N LEU A 874 55.69 -30.54 -39.35
CA LEU A 874 56.98 -30.53 -38.65
C LEU A 874 57.70 -31.89 -38.71
N GLY A 875 56.97 -32.98 -38.54
CA GLY A 875 57.51 -34.34 -38.69
C GLY A 875 57.93 -34.66 -40.13
N ASP A 876 57.21 -34.13 -41.12
CA ASP A 876 57.51 -34.31 -42.54
C ASP A 876 58.74 -33.47 -42.97
N LYS A 877 58.82 -32.18 -42.58
CA LYS A 877 60.02 -31.34 -42.75
C LYS A 877 61.27 -31.97 -42.13
N MET A 878 61.10 -32.59 -40.96
CA MET A 878 62.19 -33.26 -40.23
C MET A 878 62.63 -34.57 -40.91
N LYS A 879 61.76 -35.25 -41.67
CA LYS A 879 62.15 -36.39 -42.51
C LYS A 879 62.91 -35.95 -43.75
N GLU A 880 62.45 -34.90 -44.42
CA GLU A 880 63.12 -34.34 -45.60
C GLU A 880 64.55 -33.87 -45.27
N GLY A 881 64.74 -33.17 -44.14
CA GLY A 881 66.07 -32.78 -43.66
C GLY A 881 66.97 -33.95 -43.21
N MET A 882 66.44 -35.15 -43.04
CA MET A 882 67.24 -36.37 -42.80
C MET A 882 67.63 -37.09 -44.10
N GLU A 883 66.90 -36.89 -45.19
CA GLU A 883 67.14 -37.55 -46.48
C GLU A 883 68.18 -36.82 -47.35
N GLU A 884 68.38 -35.51 -47.15
CA GLU A 884 69.43 -34.74 -47.85
C GLU A 884 70.88 -35.08 -47.41
N GLY A 885 71.06 -35.78 -46.29
CA GLY A 885 72.37 -36.21 -45.79
C GLY A 885 72.91 -37.53 -46.36
N GLN A 886 72.19 -38.22 -47.25
CA GLN A 886 72.63 -39.51 -47.82
C GLN A 886 72.41 -39.61 -49.34
N LYS A 887 73.20 -38.87 -50.14
CA LYS A 887 73.57 -39.32 -51.49
C LYS A 887 75.05 -39.00 -51.82
N PRO A 888 75.83 -39.96 -52.38
CA PRO A 888 77.25 -39.77 -52.69
C PRO A 888 77.41 -38.98 -54.00
N GLY A 889 78.19 -37.89 -53.95
CA GLY A 889 78.59 -37.15 -55.15
C GLY A 889 79.76 -37.82 -55.87
N GLU A 890 79.57 -38.15 -57.14
CA GLU A 890 80.66 -38.44 -58.09
C GLU A 890 81.41 -37.13 -58.41
N GLY A 891 82.69 -37.07 -58.03
CA GLY A 891 83.62 -36.01 -58.43
C GLY A 891 84.70 -36.55 -59.36
N LYS A 892 84.78 -35.98 -60.57
CA LYS A 892 85.89 -36.15 -61.52
C LYS A 892 87.14 -35.39 -61.04
N ASP A 893 88.26 -36.11 -61.14
CA ASP A 893 89.68 -35.76 -61.25
C ASP A 893 90.18 -34.31 -61.09
N GLY A 894 91.27 -34.18 -60.31
CA GLY A 894 92.12 -32.99 -60.35
C GLY A 894 93.29 -32.87 -59.34
N LYS A 895 94.10 -33.92 -59.12
CA LYS A 895 95.56 -33.97 -58.78
C LYS A 895 96.25 -33.03 -57.71
N PRO A 896 97.43 -33.41 -57.17
CA PRO A 896 97.73 -33.37 -55.73
C PRO A 896 99.01 -32.59 -55.31
N GLY A 897 99.20 -32.41 -54.00
CA GLY A 897 100.47 -32.06 -53.33
C GLY A 897 100.22 -31.88 -51.83
N ASP A 898 100.39 -32.89 -50.96
CA ASP A 898 101.62 -33.46 -50.37
C ASP A 898 102.18 -32.61 -49.20
N GLY A 899 102.31 -33.21 -48.00
CA GLY A 899 102.88 -32.52 -46.83
C GLY A 899 102.40 -32.92 -45.41
N ASP A 900 102.63 -34.19 -45.04
CA ASP A 900 103.07 -34.67 -43.73
C ASP A 900 102.17 -34.85 -42.46
N LYS A 901 102.52 -35.94 -41.76
CA LYS A 901 101.80 -36.63 -40.66
C LYS A 901 102.19 -36.12 -39.26
N LYS A 902 101.21 -36.09 -38.34
CA LYS A 902 101.20 -36.90 -37.09
C LYS A 902 99.93 -36.68 -36.27
N GLY A 903 99.29 -37.79 -35.90
CA GLY A 903 98.02 -37.80 -35.18
C GLY A 903 98.11 -37.66 -33.67
N LYS A 904 96.99 -37.25 -33.08
CA LYS A 904 96.49 -37.74 -31.80
C LYS A 904 94.97 -37.61 -31.76
N ASN A 905 94.34 -38.70 -31.33
CA ASN A 905 92.92 -38.96 -31.31
C ASN A 905 92.24 -38.23 -30.13
N GLY A 906 91.04 -37.69 -30.31
CA GLY A 906 90.14 -37.30 -29.21
C GLY A 906 89.22 -36.12 -29.52
N SER A 907 87.92 -36.41 -29.62
CA SER A 907 86.77 -35.48 -29.69
C SER A 907 86.42 -34.94 -31.07
N GLN A 908 85.79 -35.81 -31.85
CA GLN A 908 85.00 -35.45 -33.02
C GLN A 908 83.65 -34.89 -32.53
N ASP A 909 83.64 -33.61 -32.18
CA ASP A 909 82.42 -32.81 -32.16
C ASP A 909 82.22 -32.33 -33.60
N GLY A 910 81.32 -33.00 -34.31
CA GLY A 910 80.96 -32.63 -35.68
C GLY A 910 80.27 -31.28 -35.64
N GLY A 911 80.99 -30.24 -36.07
CA GLY A 911 80.45 -28.91 -36.28
C GLY A 911 79.21 -28.99 -37.17
N MET A 912 78.09 -28.53 -36.62
CA MET A 912 76.84 -28.28 -37.32
C MET A 912 77.11 -27.21 -38.37
N GLU A 913 76.85 -27.49 -39.65
CA GLU A 913 76.95 -26.49 -40.71
C GLU A 913 76.04 -25.30 -40.37
N GLU A 914 76.46 -24.08 -40.72
CA GLU A 914 75.74 -22.82 -40.44
C GLU A 914 74.30 -22.84 -40.98
N GLY A 915 74.02 -23.67 -42.00
CA GLY A 915 72.67 -23.93 -42.53
C GLY A 915 71.80 -24.83 -41.63
N ASP A 916 72.37 -25.86 -40.99
CA ASP A 916 71.64 -26.81 -40.14
C ASP A 916 71.24 -26.19 -38.79
N ALA A 917 72.06 -25.30 -38.24
CA ALA A 917 71.76 -24.60 -36.99
C ALA A 917 70.57 -23.63 -37.13
N GLN A 918 70.42 -23.00 -38.30
CA GLN A 918 69.33 -22.07 -38.59
C GLN A 918 67.99 -22.81 -38.76
N VAL A 919 68.00 -23.93 -39.48
CA VAL A 919 66.83 -24.81 -39.66
C VAL A 919 66.42 -25.47 -38.33
N LEU A 920 67.38 -25.88 -37.50
CA LEU A 920 67.11 -26.42 -36.16
C LEU A 920 66.46 -25.38 -35.23
N LEU A 921 66.93 -24.14 -35.26
CA LEU A 921 66.37 -23.05 -34.46
C LEU A 921 64.95 -22.68 -34.92
N GLU A 922 64.69 -22.72 -36.22
CA GLU A 922 63.37 -22.45 -36.80
C GLU A 922 62.36 -23.55 -36.42
N ILE A 923 62.74 -24.82 -36.55
CA ILE A 923 61.93 -25.98 -36.14
C ILE A 923 61.67 -25.97 -34.63
N TYR A 924 62.66 -25.60 -33.81
CA TYR A 924 62.48 -25.43 -32.38
C TYR A 924 61.47 -24.32 -32.03
N LYS A 925 61.52 -23.17 -32.73
CA LYS A 925 60.55 -22.07 -32.57
C LYS A 925 59.15 -22.49 -32.97
N GLU A 926 58.99 -23.18 -34.11
CA GLU A 926 57.70 -23.72 -34.56
C GLU A 926 57.12 -24.72 -33.55
N GLN A 927 57.95 -25.63 -33.02
CA GLN A 927 57.54 -26.64 -32.03
C GLN A 927 57.09 -26.00 -30.71
N LYS A 928 57.78 -24.95 -30.25
CA LYS A 928 57.42 -24.20 -29.03
C LYS A 928 56.10 -23.44 -29.18
N GLN A 929 55.87 -22.82 -30.35
CA GLN A 929 54.61 -22.14 -30.66
C GLN A 929 53.43 -23.12 -30.69
N LEU A 930 53.63 -24.33 -31.21
CA LEU A 930 52.59 -25.37 -31.19
C LEU A 930 52.24 -25.83 -29.78
N ARG A 931 53.23 -25.93 -28.89
CA ARG A 931 53.00 -26.27 -27.48
C ARG A 931 52.20 -25.17 -26.76
N GLU A 932 52.57 -23.91 -26.97
CA GLU A 932 51.85 -22.77 -26.35
C GLU A 932 50.43 -22.63 -26.91
N ALA A 933 50.24 -22.87 -28.21
CA ALA A 933 48.91 -22.91 -28.81
C ALA A 933 48.04 -24.05 -28.25
N LEU A 934 48.62 -25.24 -28.04
CA LEU A 934 47.93 -26.38 -27.43
C LEU A 934 47.56 -26.10 -25.97
N GLU A 935 48.45 -25.47 -25.20
CA GLU A 935 48.21 -25.12 -23.79
C GLU A 935 47.04 -24.14 -23.67
N ASN A 936 46.98 -23.13 -24.56
CA ASN A 936 45.89 -22.17 -24.61
C ASN A 936 44.56 -22.81 -25.06
N GLU A 937 44.60 -23.70 -26.06
CA GLU A 937 43.38 -24.39 -26.55
C GLU A 937 42.81 -25.36 -25.51
N LEU A 938 43.67 -26.08 -24.77
CA LEU A 938 43.24 -26.97 -23.67
C LEU A 938 42.61 -26.19 -22.51
N ASN A 939 43.13 -25.01 -22.18
CA ASN A 939 42.56 -24.13 -21.16
C ASN A 939 41.21 -23.55 -21.61
N LYS A 940 41.08 -23.18 -22.89
CA LYS A 940 39.85 -22.67 -23.48
C LYS A 940 38.73 -23.72 -23.50
N GLN A 941 39.06 -24.98 -23.75
CA GLN A 941 38.08 -26.07 -23.79
C GLN A 941 37.83 -26.75 -22.43
N GLY A 942 38.46 -26.29 -21.35
CA GLY A 942 38.30 -26.89 -20.01
C GLY A 942 38.91 -28.29 -19.87
N LEU A 943 39.85 -28.65 -20.75
CA LEU A 943 40.46 -29.98 -20.88
C LEU A 943 41.88 -30.06 -20.28
N GLY A 944 42.22 -29.18 -19.35
CA GLY A 944 43.56 -29.05 -18.76
C GLY A 944 44.12 -30.35 -18.15
N GLY A 945 43.27 -31.26 -17.66
CA GLY A 945 43.69 -32.57 -17.13
C GLY A 945 43.96 -33.64 -18.20
N SER A 946 43.19 -33.64 -19.29
CA SER A 946 43.31 -34.66 -20.36
C SER A 946 44.41 -34.34 -21.37
N GLY A 947 44.85 -33.08 -21.46
CA GLY A 947 45.87 -32.62 -22.40
C GLY A 947 47.31 -32.55 -21.87
N GLN A 948 47.54 -32.85 -20.59
CA GLN A 948 48.86 -32.76 -19.95
C GLN A 948 49.92 -33.68 -20.60
N ASN A 949 49.55 -34.92 -20.97
CA ASN A 949 50.47 -35.85 -21.63
C ASN A 949 50.99 -35.32 -22.97
N ALA A 950 50.12 -34.71 -23.79
CA ALA A 950 50.50 -34.13 -25.07
C ALA A 950 51.45 -32.93 -24.88
N LEU A 951 51.19 -32.07 -23.88
CA LEU A 951 52.05 -30.95 -23.52
C LEU A 951 53.43 -31.40 -23.02
N GLU A 952 53.50 -32.46 -22.21
CA GLU A 952 54.75 -32.99 -21.68
C GLU A 952 55.62 -33.62 -22.78
N LEU A 953 55.01 -34.39 -23.69
CA LEU A 953 55.71 -34.97 -24.83
C LEU A 953 56.25 -33.88 -25.78
N MET A 954 55.52 -32.78 -26.00
CA MET A 954 56.03 -31.62 -26.74
C MET A 954 57.24 -30.96 -26.06
N LYS A 955 57.23 -30.80 -24.73
CA LYS A 955 58.40 -30.30 -23.96
C LYS A 955 59.61 -31.23 -24.06
N GLN A 956 59.40 -32.54 -24.14
CA GLN A 956 60.48 -33.50 -24.32
C GLN A 956 61.11 -33.40 -25.72
N ILE A 957 60.29 -33.17 -26.76
CA ILE A 957 60.77 -32.93 -28.13
C ILE A 957 61.60 -31.64 -28.18
N GLU A 958 61.13 -30.55 -27.58
CA GLU A 958 61.89 -29.28 -27.46
C GLU A 958 63.28 -29.51 -26.84
N LYS A 959 63.35 -30.25 -25.73
CA LYS A 959 64.62 -30.58 -25.06
C LYS A 959 65.53 -31.46 -25.92
N GLN A 960 64.97 -32.40 -26.68
CA GLN A 960 65.77 -33.27 -27.54
C GLN A 960 66.24 -32.61 -28.83
N LEU A 961 65.45 -31.71 -29.41
CA LEU A 961 65.88 -30.86 -30.52
C LEU A 961 67.11 -30.04 -30.12
N LEU A 962 67.11 -29.44 -28.92
CA LEU A 962 68.25 -28.68 -28.40
C LEU A 962 69.48 -29.55 -28.06
N ASN A 963 69.28 -30.75 -27.49
CA ASN A 963 70.39 -31.57 -26.98
C ASN A 963 70.99 -32.53 -28.01
N LYS A 964 70.22 -32.96 -29.01
CA LYS A 964 70.59 -34.09 -29.90
C LYS A 964 70.31 -33.85 -31.38
N GLY A 965 69.72 -32.71 -31.76
CA GLY A 965 69.39 -32.38 -33.16
C GLY A 965 68.39 -33.35 -33.82
N PHE A 966 68.43 -33.45 -35.14
CA PHE A 966 67.55 -34.30 -35.93
C PHE A 966 67.99 -35.78 -35.85
N LYS A 967 67.46 -36.55 -34.87
CA LYS A 967 67.66 -38.00 -34.76
C LYS A 967 66.36 -38.79 -34.87
N SER A 968 66.45 -40.06 -35.26
CA SER A 968 65.29 -40.96 -35.45
C SER A 968 64.46 -41.10 -34.17
N GLU A 969 65.12 -41.03 -33.01
CA GLU A 969 64.49 -40.98 -31.67
C GLU A 969 63.57 -39.76 -31.48
N THR A 970 63.97 -38.59 -31.97
CA THR A 970 63.20 -37.34 -31.89
C THR A 970 62.00 -37.38 -32.84
N LEU A 971 62.17 -37.98 -34.02
CA LEU A 971 61.10 -38.21 -35.00
C LEU A 971 60.01 -39.16 -34.44
N GLN A 972 60.41 -40.26 -33.78
CA GLN A 972 59.47 -41.19 -33.15
C GLN A 972 58.61 -40.50 -32.08
N LYS A 973 59.18 -39.55 -31.32
CA LYS A 973 58.43 -38.79 -30.32
C LYS A 973 57.45 -37.79 -30.93
N ILE A 974 57.80 -37.16 -32.05
CA ILE A 974 56.87 -36.32 -32.82
C ILE A 974 55.67 -37.15 -33.32
N LEU A 975 55.92 -38.40 -33.76
CA LEU A 975 54.85 -39.32 -34.16
C LEU A 975 53.97 -39.77 -32.97
N ASN A 976 54.55 -39.95 -31.78
CA ASN A 976 53.79 -40.26 -30.56
C ASN A 976 52.92 -39.08 -30.10
N VAL A 977 53.43 -37.84 -30.19
CA VAL A 977 52.63 -36.62 -29.92
C VAL A 977 51.43 -36.54 -30.84
N LYS A 978 51.60 -36.86 -32.12
CA LYS A 978 50.49 -36.90 -33.09
C LYS A 978 49.37 -37.85 -32.65
N GLN A 979 49.72 -39.04 -32.14
CA GLN A 979 48.73 -40.01 -31.67
C GLN A 979 47.94 -39.49 -30.46
N GLU A 980 48.60 -38.82 -29.52
CA GLU A 980 47.92 -38.22 -28.36
C GLU A 980 47.03 -37.03 -28.74
N LEU A 981 47.47 -36.19 -29.68
CA LEU A 981 46.64 -35.10 -30.20
C LEU A 981 45.40 -35.62 -30.95
N LEU A 982 45.53 -36.72 -31.70
CA LEU A 982 44.39 -37.37 -32.37
C LEU A 982 43.36 -37.92 -31.39
N LYS A 983 43.81 -38.52 -30.27
CA LYS A 983 42.90 -38.96 -29.19
C LYS A 983 42.16 -37.78 -28.55
N LEU A 984 42.87 -36.69 -28.28
CA LEU A 984 42.29 -35.45 -27.76
C LEU A 984 41.23 -34.87 -28.70
N ASN A 985 41.48 -34.87 -30.01
CA ASN A 985 40.53 -34.36 -31.00
C ASN A 985 39.23 -35.20 -31.06
N SER A 986 39.36 -36.53 -30.94
CA SER A 986 38.19 -37.41 -30.86
C SER A 986 37.35 -37.17 -29.58
N ALA A 987 38.00 -36.86 -28.44
CA ALA A 987 37.31 -36.55 -27.19
C ALA A 987 36.52 -35.23 -27.27
N VAL A 988 37.07 -34.21 -27.95
CA VAL A 988 36.40 -32.92 -28.19
C VAL A 988 35.17 -33.08 -29.09
N GLN A 989 35.27 -33.90 -30.15
CA GLN A 989 34.15 -34.15 -31.06
C GLN A 989 32.94 -34.80 -30.38
N GLN A 990 33.17 -35.72 -29.44
CA GLN A 990 32.09 -36.37 -28.69
C GLN A 990 31.35 -35.42 -27.73
N GLN A 991 31.98 -34.32 -27.30
CA GLN A 991 31.38 -33.31 -26.43
C GLN A 991 30.53 -32.27 -27.20
N GLY A 992 30.72 -32.15 -28.51
CA GLY A 992 30.06 -31.15 -29.37
C GLY A 992 28.66 -31.51 -29.89
N GLU A 993 28.24 -32.77 -29.79
CA GLU A 993 26.95 -33.23 -30.33
C GLU A 993 25.73 -32.93 -29.42
N GLU A 994 25.94 -32.50 -28.17
CA GLU A 994 24.88 -32.46 -27.15
C GLU A 994 24.30 -31.06 -26.82
N LYS A 995 24.40 -30.07 -27.72
CA LYS A 995 23.70 -28.77 -27.55
C LYS A 995 22.81 -28.40 -28.74
N LYS A 996 21.73 -29.16 -28.94
CA LYS A 996 20.55 -28.69 -29.67
C LYS A 996 19.88 -27.56 -28.87
N ARG A 997 20.01 -26.33 -29.38
CA ARG A 997 19.30 -25.15 -28.89
C ARG A 997 17.79 -25.37 -29.10
N GLN A 998 17.03 -25.57 -28.03
CA GLN A 998 15.58 -25.48 -28.11
C GLN A 998 15.18 -24.02 -28.38
N SER A 999 14.44 -23.82 -29.46
CA SER A 999 13.71 -22.58 -29.73
C SER A 999 12.66 -22.40 -28.64
N VAL A 1000 12.90 -21.48 -27.71
CA VAL A 1000 11.85 -21.03 -26.80
C VAL A 1000 11.07 -19.94 -27.52
N SER A 1001 9.87 -20.30 -27.98
CA SER A 1001 8.85 -19.36 -28.43
C SER A 1001 8.64 -18.29 -27.36
N ASN A 1002 8.54 -17.04 -27.82
CA ASN A 1002 8.43 -15.81 -27.04
C ASN A 1002 7.50 -15.90 -25.80
N LYS A 1003 8.06 -16.26 -24.65
CA LYS A 1003 7.43 -16.20 -23.30
C LYS A 1003 8.44 -15.79 -22.23
N ARG A 1004 9.41 -14.94 -22.56
CA ARG A 1004 10.19 -14.28 -21.50
C ARG A 1004 9.37 -13.11 -21.00
N GLU A 1005 8.62 -13.33 -19.93
CA GLU A 1005 8.04 -12.23 -19.16
C GLU A 1005 9.20 -11.32 -18.71
N PHE A 1006 9.03 -10.03 -18.97
CA PHE A 1006 9.97 -8.98 -18.58
C PHE A 1006 10.23 -9.07 -17.08
N ASN A 1007 11.47 -9.39 -16.68
CA ASN A 1007 11.87 -9.41 -15.27
C ASN A 1007 12.65 -8.13 -14.97
N ASN A 1008 12.01 -7.19 -14.30
CA ASN A 1008 12.62 -5.95 -13.83
C ASN A 1008 13.15 -6.23 -12.42
N GLU A 1009 14.46 -6.33 -12.25
CA GLU A 1009 15.05 -6.23 -10.92
C GLU A 1009 14.94 -4.76 -10.47
N SER A 1010 13.97 -4.46 -9.59
CA SER A 1010 13.87 -3.14 -8.96
C SER A 1010 15.13 -2.91 -8.11
N LYS A 1011 15.95 -1.93 -8.51
CA LYS A 1011 17.00 -1.36 -7.65
C LYS A 1011 16.35 -0.80 -6.37
N PRO A 1012 17.05 -0.82 -5.22
CA PRO A 1012 16.57 -0.16 -4.01
C PRO A 1012 16.25 1.33 -4.27
N LEU A 1013 15.32 1.87 -3.50
CA LEU A 1013 14.88 3.26 -3.61
C LEU A 1013 16.08 4.20 -3.43
N GLN A 1014 16.22 5.22 -4.28
CA GLN A 1014 17.26 6.24 -4.12
C GLN A 1014 17.00 7.06 -2.84
N ASP A 1015 18.09 7.40 -2.11
CA ASP A 1015 18.01 8.11 -0.82
C ASP A 1015 17.22 9.42 -0.90
N ALA A 1016 17.40 10.19 -1.99
CA ALA A 1016 16.67 11.44 -2.21
C ALA A 1016 15.13 11.27 -2.25
N LEU A 1017 14.64 10.13 -2.78
CA LEU A 1017 13.22 9.82 -2.81
C LEU A 1017 12.71 9.44 -1.41
N LEU A 1018 13.55 8.74 -0.64
CA LEU A 1018 13.25 8.31 0.73
C LEU A 1018 13.16 9.52 1.67
N ASP A 1019 14.07 10.48 1.55
CA ASP A 1019 14.06 11.74 2.29
C ASP A 1019 12.84 12.60 1.96
N TYR A 1020 12.48 12.68 0.67
CA TYR A 1020 11.29 13.40 0.24
C TYR A 1020 10.00 12.78 0.82
N LEU A 1021 9.86 11.45 0.76
CA LEU A 1021 8.72 10.73 1.36
C LEU A 1021 8.62 10.97 2.87
N ASN A 1022 9.74 10.87 3.58
CA ASN A 1022 9.80 11.12 5.02
C ASN A 1022 9.42 12.56 5.38
N SER A 1023 9.81 13.55 4.57
CA SER A 1023 9.46 14.96 4.80
C SER A 1023 7.94 15.22 4.74
N ILE A 1024 7.26 14.55 3.80
CA ILE A 1024 5.80 14.60 3.66
C ILE A 1024 5.12 13.88 4.83
N GLU A 1025 5.66 12.73 5.25
CA GLU A 1025 5.12 11.96 6.36
C GLU A 1025 5.15 12.76 7.69
N ILE A 1026 6.23 13.48 7.97
CA ILE A 1026 6.39 14.29 9.19
C ILE A 1026 5.36 15.43 9.26
N LEU A 1027 5.10 16.11 8.13
CA LEU A 1027 4.11 17.18 8.02
C LEU A 1027 2.68 16.69 8.31
N ASN A 1028 2.34 15.49 7.86
CA ASN A 1028 0.97 14.96 7.97
C ASN A 1028 0.71 14.19 9.28
N ARG A 1029 1.74 13.67 9.97
CA ARG A 1029 1.60 13.00 11.28
C ARG A 1029 1.17 13.94 12.42
N GLN A 1030 1.07 15.25 12.20
CA GLN A 1030 0.68 16.22 13.23
C GLN A 1030 -0.84 16.37 13.45
N SER A 1031 -1.72 15.80 12.61
CA SER A 1031 -3.16 15.83 12.87
C SER A 1031 -3.63 14.56 13.58
N LEU A 1032 -3.83 14.64 14.90
CA LEU A 1032 -4.45 13.58 15.71
C LEU A 1032 -5.87 13.25 15.17
N PRO A 1033 -6.31 11.97 15.19
CA PRO A 1033 -7.68 11.62 14.82
C PRO A 1033 -8.67 12.31 15.78
N LEU A 1034 -9.46 13.22 15.23
CA LEU A 1034 -10.48 13.96 15.98
C LEU A 1034 -11.63 13.01 16.37
N ARG A 1035 -12.17 13.15 17.59
CA ARG A 1035 -13.38 12.40 17.98
C ARG A 1035 -14.52 12.72 17.00
N SER A 1036 -15.42 11.76 16.75
CA SER A 1036 -16.45 11.84 15.69
C SER A 1036 -17.30 13.13 15.72
N ASN A 1037 -17.53 13.70 16.91
CA ASN A 1037 -18.22 14.98 17.09
C ASN A 1037 -17.41 16.20 16.60
N TYR A 1038 -16.09 16.18 16.69
CA TYR A 1038 -15.21 17.22 16.15
C TYR A 1038 -14.95 17.03 14.65
N ASN A 1039 -14.86 15.79 14.16
CA ASN A 1039 -14.80 15.51 12.71
C ASN A 1039 -16.00 16.08 11.98
N ARG A 1040 -17.22 15.93 12.54
CA ARG A 1040 -18.44 16.54 11.98
C ARG A 1040 -18.35 18.07 11.93
N LYS A 1041 -17.86 18.72 12.99
CA LYS A 1041 -17.70 20.19 13.01
C LYS A 1041 -16.67 20.68 12.00
N VAL A 1042 -15.58 19.94 11.80
CA VAL A 1042 -14.56 20.25 10.80
C VAL A 1042 -15.10 20.07 9.39
N GLN A 1043 -15.85 19.00 9.12
CA GLN A 1043 -16.52 18.79 7.84
C GLN A 1043 -17.58 19.87 7.56
N GLU A 1044 -18.40 20.26 8.54
CA GLU A 1044 -19.34 21.39 8.40
C GLU A 1044 -18.65 22.73 8.14
N TYR A 1045 -17.45 22.93 8.70
CA TYR A 1045 -16.65 24.13 8.48
C TYR A 1045 -16.05 24.17 7.06
N PHE A 1046 -15.53 23.04 6.54
CA PHE A 1046 -14.92 22.97 5.21
C PHE A 1046 -15.93 22.80 4.06
N ASN A 1047 -17.13 22.25 4.32
CA ASN A 1047 -18.22 22.14 3.33
C ASN A 1047 -19.03 23.44 3.17
N LYS A 1048 -18.71 24.51 3.92
CA LYS A 1048 -19.17 25.88 3.61
C LYS A 1048 -18.20 26.55 2.64
N LYS A 1049 -18.23 26.14 1.38
CA LYS A 1049 -17.70 26.93 0.26
C LYS A 1049 -18.62 26.81 -0.94
#